data_AF-A0A8D4VT84-F1
#
_entry.id   AF-A0A8D4VT84-F1
#
_cell.length_a   1.000
_cell.length_b   1.000
_cell.length_c   1.000
_cell.angle_alpha   90.00
_cell.angle_beta   90.00
_cell.angle_gamma   90.00
#
_symmetry.space_group_name_H-M   'P 1'
#
loop_
_entity.id
_entity.type
_entity.pdbx_description
1 polymer ?
#
loop_
_entity_poly.entity_id
_entity_poly.type
_entity_poly.pdbx_seq_one_letter_code
_entity_poly.pdbx_strand_id
1 'polypeptide(L)'
;MLINRLKQFFHLFDARYEDLLAGNVALNGLRDVTAGLVVAAVAIPLGMGIAMASGLRPEQGIVPGAIAVLLGSLFGGSKYQVYGPTAAFIPIIGAIMAEHDQGFLVLCSLIAGFILWCLGVTGMGRIVKQVPHSIIVGFTIGIAVSIAVTQGTEVLGVQATAEGHGAWPKLQAMLEHFGHLNLWAVVLAVGSVLFIKLLLRVSVFIPAPLLAIAAAIGLSQTWLADANLDLVVTKYGAISAKSLQFAAPSLESLDISMFGDIAYYAIAIVFVAAIESLLCAHLADRLAGNRGTPFNADKELWGQGHLMVLVPLLNGFPSTGALARTATNIKLGAVSPLSGVFNFVFQLLLAYYVAHYLELVPMACIAGILLYVAMNMVKREEVEEVLSMGHGHTALMLYTAAAVVATDFLRGVLSALAIYLVWRFVEHSRARIAETELEVPSLSTALRASIEEAKQRPRAVVNGHHAHGVERRKWLAHIRQPALMARSAFVHHQASVIGRVVLGDSVHIAAGASVRADEGSPFYIGANTNIQDGVVIHALQDRYVMVGGGSWAVYIGKNVSIAHDALVHGPSYVGDETFIGFKAVVHDAVVGEGCFIGIGAIVAGVELPAGRFVPPGAVIDSQAKADALGPVRPEHREFNADVVEVNRGLAAAYHEHNGHGHGLALGKSGHGPVPAFAADWAPIAGTGGVF
;
A
#
# COMPACT_ATOMS: atom_id res chain seq x y z
N MET A 1 20.20 -3.87 -22.75
CA MET A 1 19.25 -3.60 -21.64
C MET A 1 19.05 -4.82 -20.74
N LEU A 2 18.70 -6.00 -21.27
CA LEU A 2 18.47 -7.24 -20.49
C LEU A 2 19.69 -7.71 -19.67
N ILE A 3 20.90 -7.73 -20.26
CA ILE A 3 22.13 -8.16 -19.57
C ILE A 3 22.44 -7.29 -18.34
N ASN A 4 22.19 -5.97 -18.41
CA ASN A 4 22.41 -5.08 -17.28
C ASN A 4 21.38 -5.31 -16.16
N ARG A 5 20.13 -5.65 -16.49
CA ARG A 5 19.14 -6.06 -15.48
C ARG A 5 19.53 -7.38 -14.81
N LEU A 6 19.98 -8.37 -15.59
CA LEU A 6 20.45 -9.64 -15.03
C LEU A 6 21.64 -9.44 -14.09
N LYS A 7 22.61 -8.58 -14.43
CA LYS A 7 23.73 -8.22 -13.54
C LYS A 7 23.24 -7.67 -12.20
N GLN A 8 22.17 -6.87 -12.17
CA GLN A 8 21.61 -6.33 -10.93
C GLN A 8 21.04 -7.43 -10.01
N PHE A 9 20.47 -8.48 -10.58
CA PHE A 9 19.88 -9.58 -9.82
C PHE A 9 20.92 -10.49 -9.16
N PHE A 10 22.08 -10.68 -9.80
CA PHE A 10 23.18 -11.47 -9.25
C PHE A 10 24.17 -10.67 -8.39
N HIS A 11 24.01 -9.35 -8.30
CA HIS A 11 24.80 -8.53 -7.39
C HIS A 11 24.28 -8.71 -5.95
N LEU A 12 24.97 -9.55 -5.17
CA LEU A 12 24.55 -9.88 -3.80
C LEU A 12 24.75 -8.71 -2.84
N PHE A 13 25.89 -8.01 -2.95
CA PHE A 13 26.23 -6.84 -2.12
C PHE A 13 25.77 -5.54 -2.80
N ASP A 14 24.48 -5.24 -2.72
CA ASP A 14 23.88 -4.06 -3.34
C ASP A 14 23.51 -2.98 -2.30
N ALA A 15 22.73 -1.99 -2.72
CA ALA A 15 22.25 -0.90 -1.87
C ALA A 15 21.47 -1.37 -0.62
N ARG A 16 21.06 -2.64 -0.53
CA ARG A 16 20.43 -3.17 0.68
C ARG A 16 21.36 -3.21 1.90
N TYR A 17 22.68 -3.16 1.68
CA TYR A 17 23.70 -3.17 2.74
C TYR A 17 24.12 -1.77 3.19
N GLU A 18 23.52 -0.69 2.66
CA GLU A 18 23.92 0.68 3.01
C GLU A 18 23.80 0.98 4.52
N ASP A 19 22.74 0.48 5.17
CA ASP A 19 22.49 0.73 6.59
C ASP A 19 23.46 -0.07 7.49
N LEU A 20 23.95 -1.22 7.02
CA LEU A 20 25.01 -1.98 7.71
C LEU A 20 26.32 -1.19 7.74
N LEU A 21 26.66 -0.55 6.62
CA LEU A 21 27.89 0.21 6.42
C LEU A 21 27.82 1.61 7.05
N ALA A 22 26.62 2.09 7.41
CA ALA A 22 26.43 3.38 8.05
C ALA A 22 26.83 3.35 9.54
N GLY A 23 27.75 4.23 9.93
CA GLY A 23 28.16 4.39 11.32
C GLY A 23 29.01 3.23 11.85
N ASN A 24 28.62 2.62 12.98
CA ASN A 24 29.39 1.56 13.61
C ASN A 24 29.02 0.18 13.02
N VAL A 25 29.81 -0.26 12.05
CA VAL A 25 29.63 -1.54 11.34
C VAL A 25 29.62 -2.74 12.29
N ALA A 26 30.45 -2.75 13.34
CA ALA A 26 30.50 -3.87 14.29
C ALA A 26 29.22 -3.97 15.11
N LEU A 27 28.67 -2.83 15.56
CA LEU A 27 27.39 -2.79 16.27
C LEU A 27 26.23 -3.23 15.37
N ASN A 28 26.20 -2.76 14.13
CA ASN A 28 25.17 -3.16 13.16
C ASN A 28 25.24 -4.65 12.84
N GLY A 29 26.46 -5.19 12.65
CA GLY A 29 26.67 -6.63 12.50
C GLY A 29 26.17 -7.42 13.71
N LEU A 30 26.43 -6.96 14.93
CA LEU A 30 25.93 -7.60 16.15
C LEU A 30 24.40 -7.57 16.24
N ARG A 31 23.75 -6.48 15.80
CA ARG A 31 22.28 -6.39 15.71
C ARG A 31 21.73 -7.43 14.74
N ASP A 32 22.33 -7.55 13.55
CA ASP A 32 21.92 -8.55 12.55
C ASP A 32 22.14 -9.99 13.04
N VAL A 33 23.25 -10.27 13.74
CA VAL A 33 23.50 -11.58 14.40
C VAL A 33 22.43 -11.88 15.43
N THR A 34 22.12 -10.93 16.31
CA THR A 34 21.16 -11.10 17.39
C THR A 34 19.75 -11.31 16.84
N ALA A 35 19.37 -10.50 15.84
CA ALA A 35 18.10 -10.65 15.16
C ALA A 35 18.00 -12.02 14.45
N GLY A 36 19.06 -12.42 13.75
CA GLY A 36 19.14 -13.72 13.08
C GLY A 36 18.94 -14.90 14.04
N LEU A 37 19.58 -14.87 15.21
CA LEU A 37 19.46 -15.92 16.23
C LEU A 37 18.04 -16.04 16.78
N VAL A 38 17.43 -14.93 17.22
CA VAL A 38 16.09 -14.95 17.82
C VAL A 38 15.04 -15.35 16.77
N VAL A 39 15.16 -14.84 15.53
CA VAL A 39 14.22 -15.19 14.46
C VAL A 39 14.38 -16.65 14.03
N ALA A 40 15.60 -17.21 14.01
CA ALA A 40 15.84 -18.63 13.76
C ALA A 40 15.15 -19.53 14.80
N ALA A 41 15.24 -19.15 16.09
CA ALA A 41 14.58 -19.87 17.17
C ALA A 41 13.05 -19.86 17.03
N VAL A 42 12.46 -18.76 16.54
CA VAL A 42 11.02 -18.65 16.25
C VAL A 42 10.62 -19.40 14.96
N ALA A 43 11.54 -19.53 14.00
CA ALA A 43 11.26 -20.11 12.69
C ALA A 43 11.01 -21.62 12.74
N ILE A 44 11.68 -22.38 13.64
CA ILE A 44 11.51 -23.84 13.73
C ILE A 44 10.07 -24.25 14.11
N PRO A 45 9.50 -23.78 15.24
CA PRO A 45 8.12 -24.11 15.61
C PRO A 45 7.10 -23.70 14.53
N LEU A 46 7.29 -22.52 13.95
CA LEU A 46 6.37 -21.97 12.96
C LEU A 46 6.44 -22.75 11.64
N GLY A 47 7.64 -23.04 11.16
CA GLY A 47 7.87 -23.76 9.90
C GLY A 47 7.29 -25.17 9.95
N MET A 48 7.57 -25.92 11.03
CA MET A 48 7.04 -27.28 11.18
C MET A 48 5.52 -27.29 11.32
N GLY A 49 4.94 -26.33 12.07
CA GLY A 49 3.49 -26.20 12.21
C GLY A 49 2.81 -25.92 10.87
N ILE A 50 3.35 -25.00 10.07
CA ILE A 50 2.82 -24.69 8.73
C ILE A 50 2.91 -25.90 7.80
N ALA A 51 4.00 -26.68 7.86
CA ALA A 51 4.14 -27.90 7.08
C ALA A 51 3.02 -28.90 7.42
N MET A 52 2.83 -29.20 8.71
CA MET A 52 1.79 -30.13 9.17
C MET A 52 0.38 -29.64 8.86
N ALA A 53 0.12 -28.34 9.01
CA ALA A 53 -1.16 -27.74 8.64
C ALA A 53 -1.47 -27.84 7.14
N SER A 54 -0.43 -27.98 6.32
CA SER A 54 -0.52 -28.12 4.87
C SER A 54 -0.59 -29.59 4.40
N GLY A 55 -0.60 -30.56 5.32
CA GLY A 55 -0.56 -32.00 4.99
C GLY A 55 0.86 -32.55 4.75
N LEU A 56 1.90 -31.75 5.00
CA LEU A 56 3.30 -32.15 4.83
C LEU A 56 3.92 -32.61 6.14
N ARG A 57 5.10 -33.22 6.04
CA ARG A 57 5.88 -33.67 7.20
C ARG A 57 6.58 -32.48 7.89
N PRO A 58 6.76 -32.52 9.23
CA PRO A 58 7.33 -31.40 10.00
C PRO A 58 8.70 -30.92 9.50
N GLU A 59 9.59 -31.84 9.13
CA GLU A 59 10.97 -31.57 8.71
C GLU A 59 11.05 -30.72 7.43
N GLN A 60 10.02 -30.76 6.58
CA GLN A 60 9.95 -30.01 5.33
C GLN A 60 9.85 -28.50 5.58
N GLY A 61 9.35 -28.10 6.75
CA GLY A 61 9.28 -26.70 7.18
C GLY A 61 10.53 -26.21 7.92
N ILE A 62 11.44 -27.10 8.33
CA ILE A 62 12.58 -26.76 9.18
C ILE A 62 13.81 -26.45 8.32
N VAL A 63 14.39 -27.47 7.67
CA VAL A 63 15.66 -27.29 6.95
C VAL A 63 15.44 -26.63 5.58
N PRO A 64 14.50 -27.07 4.73
CA PRO A 64 14.18 -26.32 3.50
C PRO A 64 13.69 -24.91 3.82
N GLY A 65 13.02 -24.72 4.96
CA GLY A 65 12.64 -23.40 5.47
C GLY A 65 13.84 -22.49 5.73
N ALA A 66 14.94 -23.03 6.29
CA ALA A 66 16.19 -22.27 6.45
C ALA A 66 16.78 -21.88 5.09
N ILE A 67 16.74 -22.79 4.11
CA ILE A 67 17.22 -22.52 2.74
C ILE A 67 16.40 -21.39 2.10
N ALA A 68 15.08 -21.38 2.31
CA ALA A 68 14.23 -20.28 1.86
C ALA A 68 14.65 -18.92 2.46
N VAL A 69 15.00 -18.90 3.76
CA VAL A 69 15.55 -17.70 4.42
C VAL A 69 16.82 -17.23 3.72
N LEU A 70 17.77 -18.14 3.47
CA LEU A 70 19.04 -17.82 2.81
C LEU A 70 18.81 -17.25 1.42
N LEU A 71 18.07 -17.97 0.57
CA LEU A 71 17.83 -17.59 -0.82
C LEU A 71 17.14 -16.24 -0.91
N GLY A 72 16.14 -16.01 -0.06
CA GLY A 72 15.39 -14.75 -0.09
C GLY A 72 16.24 -13.58 0.39
N SER A 73 17.07 -13.78 1.41
CA SER A 73 17.99 -12.76 1.90
C SER A 73 19.05 -12.39 0.85
N LEU A 74 19.56 -13.38 0.12
CA LEU A 74 20.57 -13.16 -0.92
C LEU A 74 19.98 -12.52 -2.19
N PHE A 75 18.87 -13.07 -2.70
CA PHE A 75 18.33 -12.72 -4.02
C PHE A 75 17.11 -11.81 -4.01
N GLY A 76 16.48 -11.60 -2.85
CA GLY A 76 15.33 -10.71 -2.67
C GLY A 76 15.67 -9.23 -2.80
N GLY A 77 14.63 -8.39 -2.81
CA GLY A 77 14.72 -6.95 -3.00
C GLY A 77 14.61 -6.12 -1.73
N SER A 78 14.25 -6.73 -0.60
CA SER A 78 14.10 -6.07 0.71
C SER A 78 15.34 -6.23 1.59
N LYS A 79 15.60 -5.20 2.43
CA LYS A 79 16.68 -5.20 3.43
C LYS A 79 16.33 -5.99 4.69
N TYR A 80 15.07 -5.89 5.11
CA TYR A 80 14.61 -6.28 6.44
C TYR A 80 13.83 -7.59 6.43
N GLN A 81 13.37 -8.01 5.26
CA GLN A 81 12.44 -9.11 5.11
C GLN A 81 13.08 -10.45 5.45
N VAL A 82 12.34 -11.25 6.21
CA VAL A 82 12.68 -12.64 6.51
C VAL A 82 11.75 -13.55 5.73
N TYR A 83 12.33 -14.52 5.05
CA TYR A 83 11.63 -15.45 4.19
C TYR A 83 11.35 -16.78 4.89
N GLY A 84 10.54 -17.64 4.28
CA GLY A 84 10.34 -19.03 4.67
C GLY A 84 8.88 -19.45 4.61
N PRO A 85 8.51 -20.56 5.27
CA PRO A 85 7.14 -21.08 5.24
C PRO A 85 6.11 -20.04 5.69
N THR A 86 5.12 -19.74 4.86
CA THR A 86 4.04 -18.82 5.27
C THR A 86 2.71 -19.54 5.35
N ALA A 87 1.89 -19.05 6.27
CA ALA A 87 0.54 -19.53 6.48
C ALA A 87 -0.35 -19.36 5.24
N ALA A 88 -0.01 -18.42 4.35
CA ALA A 88 -0.78 -18.16 3.15
C ALA A 88 -0.75 -19.32 2.13
N PHE A 89 0.28 -20.16 2.18
CA PHE A 89 0.36 -21.35 1.34
C PHE A 89 -0.43 -22.55 1.88
N ILE A 90 -0.87 -22.54 3.16
CA ILE A 90 -1.57 -23.67 3.78
C ILE A 90 -2.77 -24.12 2.95
N PRO A 91 -3.70 -23.23 2.51
CA PRO A 91 -4.87 -23.66 1.76
C PRO A 91 -4.52 -24.19 0.37
N ILE A 92 -3.47 -23.65 -0.27
CA ILE A 92 -3.04 -24.06 -1.61
C ILE A 92 -2.40 -25.44 -1.54
N ILE A 93 -1.42 -25.61 -0.64
CA ILE A 93 -0.71 -26.88 -0.47
C ILE A 93 -1.68 -27.95 0.03
N GLY A 94 -2.55 -27.62 0.99
CA GLY A 94 -3.55 -28.55 1.51
C GLY A 94 -4.53 -29.03 0.43
N ALA A 95 -4.93 -28.15 -0.50
CA ALA A 95 -5.76 -28.54 -1.65
C ALA A 95 -4.99 -29.46 -2.61
N ILE A 96 -3.72 -29.15 -2.90
CA ILE A 96 -2.88 -30.02 -3.72
C ILE A 96 -2.72 -31.39 -3.05
N MET A 97 -2.41 -31.46 -1.76
CA MET A 97 -2.25 -32.73 -1.02
C MET A 97 -3.55 -33.53 -0.87
N ALA A 98 -4.71 -32.91 -1.12
CA ALA A 98 -6.00 -33.59 -1.13
C ALA A 98 -6.24 -34.35 -2.44
N GLU A 99 -5.72 -33.84 -3.56
CA GLU A 99 -6.06 -34.29 -4.91
C GLU A 99 -4.85 -34.90 -5.66
N HIS A 100 -3.63 -34.53 -5.28
CA HIS A 100 -2.38 -34.84 -5.96
C HIS A 100 -1.26 -35.14 -4.94
N ASP A 101 -0.13 -35.65 -5.42
CA ASP A 101 1.05 -35.94 -4.58
C ASP A 101 2.01 -34.73 -4.36
N GLN A 102 3.04 -34.95 -3.54
CA GLN A 102 4.08 -33.95 -3.30
C GLN A 102 4.90 -33.62 -4.57
N GLY A 103 5.11 -34.56 -5.48
CA GLY A 103 5.85 -34.30 -6.71
C GLY A 103 5.09 -33.34 -7.63
N PHE A 104 3.76 -33.37 -7.64
CA PHE A 104 2.91 -32.41 -8.33
C PHE A 104 3.02 -31.01 -7.72
N LEU A 105 3.07 -30.91 -6.37
CA LEU A 105 3.37 -29.65 -5.68
C LEU A 105 4.72 -29.08 -6.13
N VAL A 106 5.77 -29.91 -6.22
CA VAL A 106 7.09 -29.51 -6.71
C VAL A 106 7.00 -29.00 -8.15
N LEU A 107 6.27 -29.69 -9.03
CA LEU A 107 6.07 -29.28 -10.43
C LEU A 107 5.40 -27.91 -10.54
N CYS A 108 4.28 -27.71 -9.85
CA CYS A 108 3.55 -26.43 -9.85
C CYS A 108 4.43 -25.29 -9.30
N SER A 109 5.22 -25.57 -8.27
CA SER A 109 6.15 -24.59 -7.69
C SER A 109 7.27 -24.22 -8.65
N LEU A 110 7.84 -25.18 -9.38
CA LEU A 110 8.85 -24.92 -10.40
C LEU A 110 8.33 -23.98 -11.48
N ILE A 111 7.14 -24.27 -12.01
CA ILE A 111 6.48 -23.44 -13.03
C ILE A 111 6.22 -22.03 -12.47
N ALA A 112 5.71 -21.94 -11.24
CA ALA A 112 5.53 -20.65 -10.57
C ALA A 112 6.85 -19.87 -10.44
N GLY A 113 7.94 -20.55 -10.11
CA GLY A 113 9.28 -19.96 -10.02
C GLY A 113 9.79 -19.39 -11.34
N PHE A 114 9.58 -20.12 -12.45
CA PHE A 114 9.89 -19.62 -13.79
C PHE A 114 9.05 -18.39 -14.15
N ILE A 115 7.75 -18.39 -13.83
CA ILE A 115 6.88 -17.23 -14.04
C ILE A 115 7.39 -16.03 -13.23
N LEU A 116 7.75 -16.22 -11.96
CA LEU A 116 8.27 -15.14 -11.10
C LEU A 116 9.61 -14.57 -11.59
N TRP A 117 10.53 -15.41 -12.08
CA TRP A 117 11.75 -14.94 -12.75
C TRP A 117 11.43 -14.10 -13.98
N CYS A 118 10.50 -14.56 -14.83
CA CYS A 118 10.05 -13.79 -15.99
C CYS A 118 9.47 -12.44 -15.56
N LEU A 119 8.59 -12.40 -14.56
CA LEU A 119 7.98 -11.16 -14.04
C LEU A 119 9.03 -10.18 -13.46
N GLY A 120 10.03 -10.68 -12.75
CA GLY A 120 11.14 -9.88 -12.23
C GLY A 120 11.99 -9.27 -13.35
N VAL A 121 12.32 -10.07 -14.37
CA VAL A 121 13.14 -9.64 -15.52
C VAL A 121 12.40 -8.64 -16.42
N THR A 122 11.10 -8.82 -16.66
CA THR A 122 10.29 -7.90 -17.48
C THR A 122 9.97 -6.59 -16.74
N GLY A 123 10.08 -6.56 -15.42
CA GLY A 123 9.75 -5.39 -14.61
C GLY A 123 8.28 -5.25 -14.26
N MET A 124 7.56 -6.38 -14.31
CA MET A 124 6.14 -6.46 -13.98
C MET A 124 5.87 -6.48 -12.47
N GLY A 125 6.89 -6.41 -11.61
CA GLY A 125 6.73 -6.32 -10.15
C GLY A 125 5.91 -5.10 -9.71
N ARG A 126 5.85 -4.06 -10.54
CA ARG A 126 5.00 -2.88 -10.32
C ARG A 126 3.50 -3.16 -10.50
N ILE A 127 3.11 -4.14 -11.32
CA ILE A 127 1.70 -4.46 -11.62
C ILE A 127 1.00 -5.09 -10.40
N VAL A 128 1.75 -5.83 -9.57
CA VAL A 128 1.23 -6.48 -8.36
C VAL A 128 0.64 -5.46 -7.36
N LYS A 129 1.05 -4.18 -7.43
CA LYS A 129 0.49 -3.08 -6.61
C LYS A 129 -0.97 -2.74 -6.94
N GLN A 130 -1.56 -3.33 -7.98
CA GLN A 130 -2.92 -3.01 -8.41
C GLN A 130 -4.00 -3.82 -7.68
N VAL A 131 -3.63 -4.84 -6.89
CA VAL A 131 -4.60 -5.61 -6.10
C VAL A 131 -5.17 -4.72 -4.99
N PRO A 132 -6.50 -4.55 -4.90
CA PRO A 132 -7.12 -3.70 -3.88
C PRO A 132 -6.78 -4.16 -2.46
N HIS A 133 -6.48 -3.19 -1.59
CA HIS A 133 -6.18 -3.47 -0.19
C HIS A 133 -7.32 -4.22 0.52
N SER A 134 -8.58 -3.94 0.17
CA SER A 134 -9.75 -4.66 0.70
C SER A 134 -9.75 -6.16 0.39
N ILE A 135 -9.29 -6.57 -0.79
CA ILE A 135 -9.14 -8.00 -1.14
C ILE A 135 -8.01 -8.61 -0.31
N ILE A 136 -6.93 -7.85 -0.10
CA ILE A 136 -5.78 -8.30 0.67
C ILE A 136 -6.15 -8.61 2.12
N VAL A 137 -6.82 -7.67 2.78
CA VAL A 137 -7.28 -7.84 4.16
C VAL A 137 -8.34 -8.94 4.24
N GLY A 138 -9.26 -8.99 3.28
CA GLY A 138 -10.31 -10.02 3.21
C GLY A 138 -9.74 -11.43 3.10
N PHE A 139 -8.79 -11.66 2.19
CA PHE A 139 -8.16 -12.99 2.09
C PHE A 139 -7.40 -13.34 3.37
N THR A 140 -6.73 -12.37 4.00
CA THR A 140 -5.95 -12.60 5.23
C THR A 140 -6.84 -13.07 6.37
N ILE A 141 -8.03 -12.45 6.51
CA ILE A 141 -9.07 -12.90 7.45
C ILE A 141 -9.53 -14.31 7.11
N GLY A 142 -9.82 -14.59 5.82
CA GLY A 142 -10.24 -15.92 5.38
C GLY A 142 -9.22 -17.00 5.72
N ILE A 143 -7.93 -16.76 5.47
CA ILE A 143 -6.84 -17.69 5.81
C ILE A 143 -6.73 -17.88 7.32
N ALA A 144 -6.82 -16.80 8.11
CA ALA A 144 -6.77 -16.90 9.56
C ALA A 144 -7.92 -17.76 10.12
N VAL A 145 -9.14 -17.62 9.57
CA VAL A 145 -10.30 -18.45 9.93
C VAL A 145 -10.08 -19.91 9.52
N SER A 146 -9.64 -20.16 8.28
CA SER A 146 -9.36 -21.52 7.80
C SER A 146 -8.30 -22.22 8.65
N ILE A 147 -7.26 -21.51 9.10
CA ILE A 147 -6.26 -22.05 10.03
C ILE A 147 -6.91 -22.37 11.38
N ALA A 148 -7.71 -21.45 11.94
CA ALA A 148 -8.36 -21.69 13.22
C ALA A 148 -9.27 -22.92 13.20
N VAL A 149 -10.00 -23.14 12.10
CA VAL A 149 -10.87 -24.31 11.92
C VAL A 149 -10.03 -25.58 11.72
N THR A 150 -9.03 -25.56 10.83
CA THR A 150 -8.22 -26.75 10.53
C THR A 150 -7.38 -27.23 11.71
N GLN A 151 -6.96 -26.33 12.61
CA GLN A 151 -6.25 -26.67 13.84
C GLN A 151 -7.18 -27.10 14.99
N GLY A 152 -8.49 -26.95 14.83
CA GLY A 152 -9.45 -27.18 15.90
C GLY A 152 -9.50 -28.63 16.39
N THR A 153 -9.25 -29.61 15.50
CA THR A 153 -9.16 -31.03 15.90
C THR A 153 -8.02 -31.30 16.87
N GLU A 154 -6.85 -30.72 16.60
CA GLU A 154 -5.64 -30.86 17.43
C GLU A 154 -5.77 -30.05 18.73
N VAL A 155 -6.46 -28.91 18.72
CA VAL A 155 -6.76 -28.12 19.93
C VAL A 155 -7.70 -28.89 20.86
N LEU A 156 -8.73 -29.53 20.32
CA LEU A 156 -9.66 -30.34 21.08
C LEU A 156 -9.09 -31.72 21.45
N GLY A 157 -7.95 -32.10 20.87
CA GLY A 157 -7.35 -33.44 21.04
C GLY A 157 -8.26 -34.55 20.56
N VAL A 158 -9.04 -34.28 19.50
CA VAL A 158 -9.96 -35.22 18.89
C VAL A 158 -9.21 -36.02 17.83
N GLN A 159 -9.21 -37.35 17.98
CA GLN A 159 -8.66 -38.25 16.97
C GLN A 159 -9.62 -38.36 15.78
N ALA A 160 -9.64 -37.33 14.95
CA ALA A 160 -10.32 -37.36 13.68
C ALA A 160 -9.42 -38.05 12.66
N THR A 161 -9.76 -39.27 12.26
CA THR A 161 -9.26 -39.92 11.03
C THR A 161 -9.86 -39.27 9.78
N ALA A 162 -10.18 -37.98 9.82
CA ALA A 162 -10.79 -37.29 8.70
C ALA A 162 -9.75 -37.18 7.58
N GLU A 163 -9.89 -38.05 6.58
CA GLU A 163 -9.08 -38.12 5.35
C GLU A 163 -9.19 -36.83 4.51
N GLY A 164 -10.11 -35.92 4.87
CA GLY A 164 -10.31 -34.64 4.21
C GLY A 164 -9.35 -33.54 4.66
N HIS A 165 -8.62 -32.97 3.70
CA HIS A 165 -7.83 -31.75 3.87
C HIS A 165 -8.75 -30.53 3.69
N GLY A 166 -8.62 -29.51 4.55
CA GLY A 166 -9.41 -28.27 4.46
C GLY A 166 -10.37 -27.99 5.63
N ALA A 167 -11.00 -26.82 5.61
CA ALA A 167 -11.78 -26.31 6.76
C ALA A 167 -13.09 -27.06 7.01
N TRP A 168 -13.82 -27.45 5.97
CA TRP A 168 -15.12 -28.13 6.11
C TRP A 168 -15.04 -29.56 6.67
N PRO A 169 -14.21 -30.47 6.12
CA PRO A 169 -14.07 -31.80 6.70
C PRO A 169 -13.61 -31.75 8.16
N LYS A 170 -12.70 -30.81 8.49
CA LYS A 170 -12.22 -30.59 9.86
C LYS A 170 -13.32 -30.08 10.79
N LEU A 171 -14.13 -29.14 10.35
CA LEU A 171 -15.27 -28.65 11.14
C LEU A 171 -16.29 -29.77 11.40
N GLN A 172 -16.62 -30.57 10.39
CA GLN A 172 -17.52 -31.71 10.54
C GLN A 172 -16.96 -32.70 11.56
N ALA A 173 -15.69 -33.08 11.43
CA ALA A 173 -15.03 -33.99 12.37
C ALA A 173 -15.01 -33.45 13.81
N MET A 174 -14.78 -32.14 13.99
CA MET A 174 -14.85 -31.50 15.31
C MET A 174 -16.25 -31.61 15.93
N LEU A 175 -17.30 -31.41 15.14
CA LEU A 175 -18.69 -31.47 15.60
C LEU A 175 -19.12 -32.90 15.92
N GLU A 176 -18.75 -33.85 15.05
CA GLU A 176 -19.09 -35.28 15.22
C GLU A 176 -18.41 -35.92 16.43
N HIS A 177 -17.18 -35.52 16.74
CA HIS A 177 -16.38 -36.13 17.79
C HIS A 177 -16.19 -35.21 19.00
N PHE A 178 -17.00 -34.15 19.12
CA PHE A 178 -16.92 -33.17 20.21
C PHE A 178 -17.04 -33.82 21.59
N GLY A 179 -17.82 -34.91 21.71
CA GLY A 179 -17.98 -35.66 22.97
C GLY A 179 -16.74 -36.43 23.44
N HIS A 180 -15.72 -36.57 22.59
CA HIS A 180 -14.47 -37.30 22.87
C HIS A 180 -13.25 -36.37 22.96
N LEU A 181 -13.46 -35.10 23.31
CA LEU A 181 -12.37 -34.13 23.45
C LEU A 181 -11.42 -34.50 24.59
N ASN A 182 -10.13 -34.22 24.40
CA ASN A 182 -9.11 -34.32 25.43
C ASN A 182 -8.91 -32.94 26.08
N LEU A 183 -9.39 -32.77 27.31
CA LEU A 183 -9.29 -31.49 28.02
C LEU A 183 -7.84 -31.04 28.23
N TRP A 184 -6.90 -31.97 28.39
CA TRP A 184 -5.48 -31.63 28.52
C TRP A 184 -4.89 -31.07 27.24
N ALA A 185 -5.36 -31.53 26.08
CA ALA A 185 -4.99 -30.92 24.80
C ALA A 185 -5.47 -29.46 24.72
N VAL A 186 -6.71 -29.19 25.13
CA VAL A 186 -7.26 -27.83 25.17
C VAL A 186 -6.46 -26.93 26.11
N VAL A 187 -6.18 -27.40 27.33
CA VAL A 187 -5.37 -26.68 28.32
C VAL A 187 -3.98 -26.38 27.77
N LEU A 188 -3.35 -27.35 27.09
CA LEU A 188 -2.02 -27.17 26.53
C LEU A 188 -2.02 -26.20 25.34
N ALA A 189 -3.01 -26.27 24.45
CA ALA A 189 -3.15 -25.36 23.31
C ALA A 189 -3.39 -23.91 23.76
N VAL A 190 -4.39 -23.69 24.63
CA VAL A 190 -4.70 -22.36 25.19
C VAL A 190 -3.55 -21.86 26.05
N GLY A 191 -2.97 -22.74 26.88
CA GLY A 191 -1.80 -22.46 27.70
C GLY A 191 -0.61 -22.00 26.87
N SER A 192 -0.35 -22.65 25.73
CA SER A 192 0.71 -22.25 24.79
C SER A 192 0.47 -20.85 24.22
N VAL A 193 -0.75 -20.52 23.80
CA VAL A 193 -1.11 -19.17 23.33
C VAL A 193 -0.87 -18.12 24.42
N LEU A 194 -1.34 -18.37 25.64
CA LEU A 194 -1.20 -17.44 26.76
C LEU A 194 0.27 -17.27 27.18
N PHE A 195 1.02 -18.36 27.19
CA PHE A 195 2.45 -18.37 27.51
C PHE A 195 3.24 -17.55 26.49
N ILE A 196 2.97 -17.72 25.20
CA ILE A 196 3.61 -16.92 24.13
C ILE A 196 3.28 -15.43 24.31
N LYS A 197 2.01 -15.08 24.52
CA LYS A 197 1.59 -13.69 24.76
C LYS A 197 2.26 -13.09 25.99
N LEU A 198 2.42 -13.86 27.07
CA LEU A 198 3.08 -13.41 28.29
C LEU A 198 4.57 -13.15 28.06
N LEU A 199 5.29 -14.09 27.44
CA LEU A 199 6.72 -13.93 27.17
C LEU A 199 7.01 -12.77 26.22
N LEU A 200 6.21 -12.60 25.16
CA LEU A 200 6.38 -11.49 24.22
C LEU A 200 5.98 -10.13 24.80
N ARG A 201 5.17 -10.09 25.87
CA ARG A 201 4.97 -8.87 26.66
C ARG A 201 6.20 -8.48 27.48
N VAL A 202 7.00 -9.46 27.92
CA VAL A 202 8.23 -9.20 28.67
C VAL A 202 9.30 -8.65 27.74
N SER A 203 9.58 -9.34 26.62
CA SER A 203 10.59 -8.89 25.65
C SER A 203 10.46 -9.61 24.31
N VAL A 204 10.70 -8.88 23.22
CA VAL A 204 10.78 -9.44 21.86
C VAL A 204 12.05 -10.30 21.64
N PHE A 205 13.06 -10.17 22.50
CA PHE A 205 14.27 -10.98 22.46
C PHE A 205 14.05 -12.43 22.93
N ILE A 206 12.89 -12.73 23.53
CA ILE A 206 12.57 -14.06 24.04
C ILE A 206 11.96 -14.89 22.90
N PRO A 207 12.53 -16.04 22.53
CA PRO A 207 12.00 -16.91 21.48
C PRO A 207 10.76 -17.70 21.97
N ALA A 208 9.67 -16.98 22.18
CA ALA A 208 8.51 -17.48 22.91
C ALA A 208 7.88 -18.76 22.35
N PRO A 209 7.72 -18.96 21.01
CA PRO A 209 7.19 -20.23 20.48
C PRO A 209 8.10 -21.44 20.75
N LEU A 210 9.42 -21.27 20.74
CA LEU A 210 10.35 -22.35 21.06
C LEU A 210 10.29 -22.71 22.54
N LEU A 211 10.20 -21.71 23.41
CA LEU A 211 10.01 -21.93 24.85
C LEU A 211 8.65 -22.56 25.17
N ALA A 212 7.60 -22.22 24.41
CA ALA A 212 6.30 -22.87 24.53
C ALA A 212 6.39 -24.36 24.21
N ILE A 213 7.12 -24.72 23.14
CA ILE A 213 7.42 -26.12 22.82
C ILE A 213 8.19 -26.79 23.97
N ALA A 214 9.26 -26.18 24.46
CA ALA A 214 10.07 -26.76 25.55
C ALA A 214 9.24 -26.99 26.82
N ALA A 215 8.40 -26.02 27.20
CA ALA A 215 7.49 -26.15 28.33
C ALA A 215 6.43 -27.24 28.10
N ALA A 216 5.86 -27.32 26.89
CA ALA A 216 4.87 -28.33 26.54
C ALA A 216 5.45 -29.75 26.55
N ILE A 217 6.68 -29.95 26.05
CA ILE A 217 7.40 -31.23 26.17
C ILE A 217 7.63 -31.55 27.65
N GLY A 218 8.13 -30.59 28.44
CA GLY A 218 8.37 -30.81 29.87
C GLY A 218 7.10 -31.25 30.60
N LEU A 219 5.96 -30.60 30.33
CA LEU A 219 4.66 -30.96 30.91
C LEU A 219 4.16 -32.30 30.40
N SER A 220 4.22 -32.58 29.09
CA SER A 220 3.74 -33.83 28.50
C SER A 220 4.54 -35.04 28.95
N GLN A 221 5.85 -34.89 29.16
CA GLN A 221 6.73 -35.98 29.60
C GLN A 221 6.75 -36.17 31.11
N THR A 222 6.08 -35.30 31.88
CA THR A 222 6.04 -35.40 33.35
C THR A 222 4.60 -35.46 33.87
N TRP A 223 3.99 -34.30 34.12
CA TRP A 223 2.68 -34.19 34.79
C TRP A 223 1.51 -34.64 33.93
N LEU A 224 1.69 -34.63 32.60
CA LEU A 224 0.66 -35.02 31.62
C LEU A 224 1.06 -36.29 30.85
N ALA A 225 1.95 -37.12 31.40
CA ALA A 225 2.39 -38.35 30.73
C ALA A 225 1.21 -39.32 30.47
N ASP A 226 0.29 -39.44 31.43
CA ASP A 226 -0.90 -40.29 31.33
C ASP A 226 -2.09 -39.60 30.63
N ALA A 227 -1.90 -38.38 30.11
CA ALA A 227 -2.98 -37.57 29.52
C ALA A 227 -3.36 -37.97 28.09
N ASN A 228 -2.75 -39.03 27.52
CA ASN A 228 -2.99 -39.53 26.16
C ASN A 228 -2.98 -38.41 25.10
N LEU A 229 -1.90 -37.63 25.09
CA LEU A 229 -1.71 -36.54 24.13
C LEU A 229 -1.07 -37.08 22.85
N ASP A 230 -1.61 -36.70 21.68
CA ASP A 230 -0.96 -36.98 20.40
C ASP A 230 0.34 -36.17 20.28
N LEU A 231 1.44 -36.86 20.01
CA LEU A 231 2.76 -36.26 19.80
C LEU A 231 3.09 -36.19 18.31
N VAL A 232 4.08 -35.39 17.94
CA VAL A 232 4.54 -35.34 16.54
C VAL A 232 4.99 -36.73 16.08
N VAL A 233 5.73 -37.48 16.91
CA VAL A 233 6.20 -38.82 16.56
C VAL A 233 5.08 -39.83 16.37
N THR A 234 3.97 -39.73 17.11
CA THR A 234 2.86 -40.67 16.96
C THR A 234 2.11 -40.47 15.66
N LYS A 235 2.11 -39.24 15.12
CA LYS A 235 1.40 -38.89 13.87
C LYS A 235 2.30 -38.95 12.62
N TYR A 236 3.57 -38.53 12.73
CA TYR A 236 4.47 -38.38 11.58
C TYR A 236 5.70 -39.30 11.63
N GLY A 237 5.88 -40.06 12.71
CA GLY A 237 7.08 -40.87 12.94
C GLY A 237 8.29 -40.02 13.32
N ALA A 238 9.47 -40.63 13.26
CA ALA A 238 10.74 -39.96 13.56
C ALA A 238 11.01 -38.82 12.56
N ILE A 239 11.50 -37.70 13.08
CA ILE A 239 11.89 -36.54 12.29
C ILE A 239 13.26 -36.83 11.71
N SER A 240 13.32 -37.09 10.41
CA SER A 240 14.59 -37.40 9.76
C SER A 240 15.47 -36.15 9.69
N ALA A 241 16.66 -36.23 10.31
CA ALA A 241 17.72 -35.24 10.13
C ALA A 241 18.25 -35.18 8.68
N LYS A 242 17.94 -36.20 7.85
CA LYS A 242 18.19 -36.19 6.40
C LYS A 242 17.00 -35.55 5.66
N SER A 243 16.55 -34.40 6.11
CA SER A 243 15.41 -33.68 5.52
C SER A 243 15.73 -33.07 4.16
N LEU A 244 17.01 -32.91 3.84
CA LEU A 244 17.52 -32.38 2.57
C LEU A 244 17.63 -33.52 1.56
N GLN A 245 16.49 -33.86 0.98
CA GLN A 245 16.36 -34.87 -0.07
C GLN A 245 15.94 -34.18 -1.36
N PHE A 246 16.38 -34.72 -2.48
CA PHE A 246 15.89 -34.24 -3.76
C PHE A 246 14.47 -34.77 -3.97
N ALA A 247 13.50 -33.87 -4.06
CA ALA A 247 12.13 -34.19 -4.41
C ALA A 247 11.96 -33.92 -5.92
N ALA A 248 11.81 -34.99 -6.69
CA ALA A 248 11.60 -34.87 -8.13
C ALA A 248 10.17 -34.39 -8.43
N PRO A 249 9.96 -33.51 -9.43
CA PRO A 249 8.62 -33.22 -9.91
C PRO A 249 8.01 -34.49 -10.51
N SER A 250 6.75 -34.74 -10.20
CA SER A 250 5.95 -35.84 -10.77
C SER A 250 4.85 -35.27 -11.65
N LEU A 251 4.44 -36.08 -12.62
CA LEU A 251 3.28 -35.82 -13.46
C LEU A 251 2.49 -37.12 -13.51
N GLU A 252 1.28 -37.12 -12.95
CA GLU A 252 0.50 -38.35 -12.79
C GLU A 252 -0.16 -38.80 -14.11
N SER A 253 -0.57 -37.85 -14.95
CA SER A 253 -1.18 -38.12 -16.26
C SER A 253 -0.85 -37.02 -17.29
N LEU A 254 -1.00 -37.34 -18.58
CA LEU A 254 -0.87 -36.39 -19.69
C LEU A 254 -2.25 -36.09 -20.31
N ASP A 255 -3.17 -35.57 -19.51
CA ASP A 255 -4.50 -35.16 -19.95
C ASP A 255 -4.74 -33.65 -19.80
N ILE A 256 -5.80 -33.14 -20.45
CA ILE A 256 -6.13 -31.71 -20.45
C ILE A 256 -6.50 -31.21 -19.05
N SER A 257 -7.12 -32.06 -18.22
CA SER A 257 -7.43 -31.75 -16.82
C SER A 257 -6.18 -31.45 -16.01
N MET A 258 -5.13 -32.28 -16.14
CA MET A 258 -3.85 -32.11 -15.48
C MET A 258 -3.19 -30.78 -15.87
N PHE A 259 -3.22 -30.39 -17.15
CA PHE A 259 -2.73 -29.07 -17.58
C PHE A 259 -3.55 -27.92 -16.96
N GLY A 260 -4.86 -28.10 -16.81
CA GLY A 260 -5.74 -27.16 -16.11
C GLY A 260 -5.35 -27.00 -14.65
N ASP A 261 -5.14 -28.10 -13.94
CA ASP A 261 -4.75 -28.12 -12.53
C ASP A 261 -3.37 -27.50 -12.32
N ILE A 262 -2.40 -27.85 -13.17
CA ILE A 262 -1.05 -27.25 -13.15
C ILE A 262 -1.14 -25.73 -13.31
N ALA A 263 -1.89 -25.26 -14.32
CA ALA A 263 -2.05 -23.83 -14.56
C ALA A 263 -2.72 -23.14 -13.36
N TYR A 264 -3.78 -23.74 -12.83
CA TYR A 264 -4.53 -23.23 -11.68
C TYR A 264 -3.63 -23.10 -10.44
N TYR A 265 -2.97 -24.19 -10.02
CA TYR A 265 -2.13 -24.18 -8.83
C TYR A 265 -0.84 -23.37 -9.00
N ALA A 266 -0.20 -23.39 -10.19
CA ALA A 266 0.96 -22.54 -10.45
C ALA A 266 0.60 -21.05 -10.36
N ILE A 267 -0.54 -20.63 -10.93
CA ILE A 267 -1.00 -19.23 -10.83
C ILE A 267 -1.32 -18.87 -9.37
N ALA A 268 -1.95 -19.77 -8.60
CA ALA A 268 -2.19 -19.56 -7.18
C ALA A 268 -0.88 -19.31 -6.41
N ILE A 269 0.13 -20.15 -6.64
CA ILE A 269 1.45 -20.03 -6.02
C ILE A 269 2.12 -18.71 -6.42
N VAL A 270 2.12 -18.34 -7.71
CA VAL A 270 2.67 -17.05 -8.18
C VAL A 270 2.00 -15.88 -7.48
N PHE A 271 0.66 -15.92 -7.41
CA PHE A 271 -0.12 -14.84 -6.83
C PHE A 271 0.21 -14.64 -5.34
N VAL A 272 0.19 -15.72 -4.53
CA VAL A 272 0.55 -15.64 -3.11
C VAL A 272 2.00 -15.22 -2.94
N ALA A 273 2.93 -15.86 -3.64
CA ALA A 273 4.36 -15.57 -3.55
C ALA A 273 4.64 -14.08 -3.84
N ALA A 274 4.12 -13.56 -4.95
CA ALA A 274 4.37 -12.19 -5.38
C ALA A 274 3.71 -11.18 -4.42
N ILE A 275 2.43 -11.36 -4.10
CA ILE A 275 1.67 -10.38 -3.32
C ILE A 275 2.14 -10.36 -1.87
N GLU A 276 2.25 -11.52 -1.22
CA GLU A 276 2.66 -11.59 0.17
C GLU A 276 4.08 -11.04 0.35
N SER A 277 5.01 -11.37 -0.55
CA SER A 277 6.38 -10.85 -0.48
C SER A 277 6.45 -9.35 -0.70
N LEU A 278 5.75 -8.81 -1.70
CA LEU A 278 5.80 -7.38 -2.01
C LEU A 278 5.10 -6.53 -0.94
N LEU A 279 3.99 -7.02 -0.39
CA LEU A 279 3.31 -6.39 0.75
C LEU A 279 4.18 -6.43 2.00
N CYS A 280 4.81 -7.58 2.26
CA CYS A 280 5.74 -7.74 3.37
C CYS A 280 6.91 -6.75 3.23
N ALA A 281 7.52 -6.64 2.05
CA ALA A 281 8.65 -5.73 1.78
C ALA A 281 8.25 -4.27 1.98
N HIS A 282 7.10 -3.87 1.42
CA HIS A 282 6.57 -2.53 1.55
C HIS A 282 6.27 -2.16 3.01
N LEU A 283 5.69 -3.08 3.76
CA LEU A 283 5.41 -2.86 5.17
C LEU A 283 6.68 -2.93 6.02
N ALA A 284 7.66 -3.74 5.65
CA ALA A 284 8.96 -3.80 6.30
C ALA A 284 9.68 -2.45 6.24
N ASP A 285 9.68 -1.79 5.07
CA ASP A 285 10.23 -0.45 4.91
C ASP A 285 9.53 0.57 5.82
N ARG A 286 8.19 0.49 5.93
CA ARG A 286 7.41 1.35 6.84
C ARG A 286 7.72 1.06 8.31
N LEU A 287 7.77 -0.21 8.70
CA LEU A 287 8.02 -0.64 10.08
C LEU A 287 9.43 -0.28 10.56
N ALA A 288 10.43 -0.39 9.67
CA ALA A 288 11.80 0.00 9.95
C ALA A 288 12.00 1.52 9.94
N GLY A 289 11.03 2.29 9.44
CA GLY A 289 11.20 3.72 9.20
C GLY A 289 12.33 4.00 8.20
N ASN A 290 12.45 3.17 7.16
CA ASN A 290 13.53 3.22 6.18
C ASN A 290 13.56 4.59 5.49
N ARG A 291 14.69 5.30 5.60
CA ARG A 291 14.94 6.60 4.97
C ARG A 291 15.91 6.53 3.79
N GLY A 292 16.54 5.37 3.60
CA GLY A 292 17.49 5.13 2.53
C GLY A 292 16.81 4.55 1.29
N THR A 293 17.53 3.69 0.58
CA THR A 293 17.07 2.95 -0.59
C THR A 293 15.85 2.09 -0.23
N PRO A 294 14.69 2.27 -0.90
CA PRO A 294 13.51 1.44 -0.70
C PRO A 294 13.68 0.05 -1.31
N PHE A 295 12.81 -0.89 -0.93
CA PHE A 295 12.83 -2.22 -1.50
C PHE A 295 12.66 -2.22 -3.03
N ASN A 296 13.33 -3.16 -3.71
CA ASN A 296 13.19 -3.34 -5.16
C ASN A 296 12.20 -4.45 -5.49
N ALA A 297 11.02 -4.09 -6.00
CA ALA A 297 9.96 -5.05 -6.34
C ALA A 297 10.36 -6.10 -7.40
N ASP A 298 11.13 -5.72 -8.41
CA ASP A 298 11.53 -6.63 -9.48
C ASP A 298 12.57 -7.65 -8.97
N LYS A 299 13.49 -7.20 -8.12
CA LYS A 299 14.45 -8.08 -7.43
C LYS A 299 13.75 -8.97 -6.40
N GLU A 300 12.70 -8.48 -5.76
CA GLU A 300 11.88 -9.28 -4.85
C GLU A 300 11.23 -10.47 -5.59
N LEU A 301 10.64 -10.23 -6.76
CA LEU A 301 10.10 -11.31 -7.59
C LEU A 301 11.18 -12.27 -8.10
N TRP A 302 12.36 -11.76 -8.44
CA TRP A 302 13.50 -12.58 -8.80
C TRP A 302 13.94 -13.52 -7.66
N GLY A 303 14.01 -13.00 -6.43
CA GLY A 303 14.26 -13.78 -5.23
C GLY A 303 13.18 -14.84 -4.99
N GLN A 304 11.91 -14.47 -5.11
CA GLN A 304 10.79 -15.42 -5.01
C GLN A 304 10.90 -16.56 -6.03
N GLY A 305 11.35 -16.29 -7.25
CA GLY A 305 11.63 -17.33 -8.24
C GLY A 305 12.64 -18.37 -7.75
N HIS A 306 13.71 -17.95 -7.05
CA HIS A 306 14.68 -18.87 -6.45
C HIS A 306 14.04 -19.73 -5.36
N LEU A 307 13.17 -19.14 -4.54
CA LEU A 307 12.48 -19.86 -3.48
C LEU A 307 11.57 -20.94 -4.06
N MET A 308 10.76 -20.60 -5.07
CA MET A 308 9.81 -21.53 -5.68
C MET A 308 10.47 -22.67 -6.46
N VAL A 309 11.68 -22.46 -6.98
CA VAL A 309 12.43 -23.51 -7.67
C VAL A 309 13.22 -24.38 -6.69
N LEU A 310 14.08 -23.77 -5.88
CA LEU A 310 15.08 -24.52 -5.12
C LEU A 310 14.54 -25.14 -3.85
N VAL A 311 13.60 -24.50 -3.15
CA VAL A 311 13.10 -24.99 -1.86
C VAL A 311 12.26 -26.26 -2.05
N PRO A 312 11.30 -26.33 -2.99
CA PRO A 312 10.53 -27.55 -3.23
C PRO A 312 11.38 -28.71 -3.74
N LEU A 313 12.38 -28.45 -4.59
CA LEU A 313 13.33 -29.48 -5.05
C LEU A 313 14.15 -30.08 -3.91
N LEU A 314 14.36 -29.34 -2.82
CA LEU A 314 15.08 -29.80 -1.63
C LEU A 314 14.12 -30.34 -0.56
N ASN A 315 13.00 -30.93 -1.00
CA ASN A 315 11.97 -31.52 -0.16
C ASN A 315 11.24 -30.51 0.76
N GLY A 316 11.33 -29.22 0.43
CA GLY A 316 10.52 -28.17 1.03
C GLY A 316 9.21 -27.93 0.28
N PHE A 317 8.65 -26.76 0.48
CA PHE A 317 7.43 -26.30 -0.17
C PHE A 317 7.49 -24.78 -0.43
N PRO A 318 6.61 -24.24 -1.28
CA PRO A 318 6.51 -22.81 -1.55
C PRO A 318 6.61 -21.95 -0.29
N SER A 319 7.50 -20.96 -0.34
CA SER A 319 7.88 -20.12 0.79
C SER A 319 8.00 -18.68 0.32
N THR A 320 7.65 -17.71 1.15
CA THR A 320 7.69 -16.28 0.76
C THR A 320 8.07 -15.38 1.95
N GLY A 321 7.95 -14.07 1.78
CA GLY A 321 8.16 -13.08 2.84
C GLY A 321 7.19 -13.27 4.00
N ALA A 322 7.73 -13.51 5.20
CA ALA A 322 6.93 -13.72 6.40
C ALA A 322 6.87 -12.44 7.24
N LEU A 323 5.71 -11.78 7.25
CA LEU A 323 5.55 -10.47 7.90
C LEU A 323 5.81 -10.48 9.41
N ALA A 324 5.32 -11.49 10.14
CA ALA A 324 5.55 -11.60 11.58
C ALA A 324 7.04 -11.77 11.95
N ARG A 325 7.77 -12.57 11.15
CA ARG A 325 9.22 -12.77 11.32
C ARG A 325 9.98 -11.50 10.96
N THR A 326 9.59 -10.84 9.88
CA THR A 326 10.15 -9.57 9.43
C THR A 326 9.95 -8.47 10.48
N ALA A 327 8.75 -8.35 11.06
CA ALA A 327 8.48 -7.41 12.14
C ALA A 327 9.33 -7.72 13.39
N THR A 328 9.54 -9.00 13.71
CA THR A 328 10.41 -9.42 14.81
C THR A 328 11.87 -9.07 14.52
N ASN A 329 12.35 -9.34 13.31
CA ASN A 329 13.70 -9.00 12.83
C ASN A 329 13.98 -7.50 12.97
N ILE A 330 13.05 -6.65 12.51
CA ILE A 330 13.14 -5.19 12.63
C ILE A 330 13.13 -4.74 14.09
N LYS A 331 12.23 -5.27 14.93
CA LYS A 331 12.16 -4.92 16.36
C LYS A 331 13.41 -5.30 17.15
N LEU A 332 14.13 -6.33 16.69
CA LEU A 332 15.43 -6.73 17.24
C LEU A 332 16.59 -5.87 16.73
N GLY A 333 16.31 -4.93 15.82
CA GLY A 333 17.27 -3.95 15.32
C GLY A 333 18.02 -4.40 14.08
N ALA A 334 17.54 -5.41 13.34
CA ALA A 334 18.15 -5.79 12.07
C ALA A 334 18.15 -4.62 11.08
N VAL A 335 19.27 -4.44 10.37
CA VAL A 335 19.48 -3.33 9.43
C VAL A 335 19.82 -3.79 8.02
N SER A 336 20.11 -5.07 7.82
CA SER A 336 20.48 -5.58 6.49
C SER A 336 20.06 -7.03 6.24
N PRO A 337 20.14 -7.51 4.97
CA PRO A 337 19.87 -8.91 4.64
C PRO A 337 20.77 -9.91 5.37
N LEU A 338 21.88 -9.45 5.97
CA LEU A 338 22.80 -10.29 6.71
C LEU A 338 22.13 -10.97 7.91
N SER A 339 21.11 -10.36 8.52
CA SER A 339 20.35 -11.00 9.61
C SER A 339 19.67 -12.29 9.16
N GLY A 340 19.22 -12.36 7.91
CA GLY A 340 18.66 -13.56 7.31
C GLY A 340 19.72 -14.63 7.02
N VAL A 341 20.94 -14.23 6.64
CA VAL A 341 22.06 -15.17 6.49
C VAL A 341 22.43 -15.79 7.85
N PHE A 342 22.51 -14.99 8.91
CA PHE A 342 22.71 -15.51 10.26
C PHE A 342 21.55 -16.39 10.73
N ASN A 343 20.32 -16.02 10.42
CA ASN A 343 19.15 -16.84 10.68
C ASN A 343 19.30 -18.23 10.04
N PHE A 344 19.64 -18.31 8.75
CA PHE A 344 19.91 -19.59 8.09
C PHE A 344 20.92 -20.46 8.86
N VAL A 345 22.06 -19.88 9.25
CA VAL A 345 23.11 -20.59 10.01
C VAL A 345 22.58 -21.08 11.36
N PHE A 346 21.95 -20.19 12.15
CA PHE A 346 21.43 -20.55 13.46
C PHE A 346 20.26 -21.53 13.38
N GLN A 347 19.41 -21.43 12.38
CA GLN A 347 18.27 -22.33 12.19
C GLN A 347 18.77 -23.75 11.87
N LEU A 348 19.81 -23.90 11.05
CA LEU A 348 20.43 -25.21 10.80
C LEU A 348 21.10 -25.78 12.06
N LEU A 349 21.84 -24.96 12.81
CA LEU A 349 22.46 -25.38 14.07
C LEU A 349 21.40 -25.82 15.09
N LEU A 350 20.37 -25.01 15.29
CA LEU A 350 19.25 -25.33 16.19
C LEU A 350 18.50 -26.57 15.72
N ALA A 351 18.23 -26.71 14.41
CA ALA A 351 17.59 -27.90 13.88
C ALA A 351 18.40 -29.17 14.18
N TYR A 352 19.74 -29.12 14.03
CA TYR A 352 20.62 -30.24 14.34
C TYR A 352 20.54 -30.65 15.82
N TYR A 353 20.60 -29.70 16.75
CA TYR A 353 20.59 -30.01 18.19
C TYR A 353 19.19 -30.31 18.75
N VAL A 354 18.14 -29.72 18.18
CA VAL A 354 16.78 -29.79 18.73
C VAL A 354 15.92 -30.87 18.06
N ALA A 355 16.30 -31.39 16.88
CA ALA A 355 15.49 -32.33 16.09
C ALA A 355 14.90 -33.50 16.89
N HIS A 356 15.69 -34.16 17.74
CA HIS A 356 15.20 -35.30 18.54
C HIS A 356 14.13 -34.89 19.56
N TYR A 357 14.22 -33.68 20.12
CA TYR A 357 13.21 -33.17 21.05
C TYR A 357 11.91 -32.77 20.33
N LEU A 358 11.99 -32.40 19.04
CA LEU A 358 10.82 -32.02 18.25
C LEU A 358 9.84 -33.18 18.02
N GLU A 359 10.30 -34.42 18.15
CA GLU A 359 9.47 -35.64 18.07
C GLU A 359 8.49 -35.75 19.25
N LEU A 360 8.88 -35.21 20.41
CA LEU A 360 8.13 -35.29 21.67
C LEU A 360 7.10 -34.17 21.83
N VAL A 361 6.99 -33.29 20.84
CA VAL A 361 6.11 -32.12 20.92
C VAL A 361 4.66 -32.57 20.86
N PRO A 362 3.80 -32.19 21.81
CA PRO A 362 2.38 -32.44 21.71
C PRO A 362 1.75 -31.64 20.57
N MET A 363 0.94 -32.29 19.75
CA MET A 363 0.25 -31.67 18.59
C MET A 363 -0.61 -30.46 19.02
N ALA A 364 -1.23 -30.52 20.20
CA ALA A 364 -2.01 -29.43 20.76
C ALA A 364 -1.18 -28.15 21.00
N CYS A 365 0.10 -28.28 21.36
CA CYS A 365 0.99 -27.11 21.51
C CYS A 365 1.23 -26.43 20.16
N ILE A 366 1.48 -27.21 19.12
CA ILE A 366 1.69 -26.68 17.76
C ILE A 366 0.41 -26.03 17.23
N ALA A 367 -0.75 -26.66 17.46
CA ALA A 367 -2.05 -26.09 17.13
C ALA A 367 -2.27 -24.74 17.86
N GLY A 368 -1.90 -24.65 19.14
CA GLY A 368 -1.88 -23.40 19.90
C GLY A 368 -0.96 -22.33 19.30
N ILE A 369 0.24 -22.71 18.84
CA ILE A 369 1.17 -21.80 18.15
C ILE A 369 0.54 -21.28 16.85
N LEU A 370 -0.08 -22.15 16.05
CA LEU A 370 -0.73 -21.76 14.80
C LEU A 370 -1.98 -20.89 15.02
N LEU A 371 -2.74 -21.15 16.09
CA LEU A 371 -3.82 -20.26 16.53
C LEU A 371 -3.29 -18.88 16.93
N TYR A 372 -2.18 -18.84 17.67
CA TYR A 372 -1.51 -17.57 18.00
C TYR A 372 -1.10 -16.81 16.73
N VAL A 373 -0.55 -17.51 15.73
CA VAL A 373 -0.19 -16.90 14.45
C VAL A 373 -1.42 -16.36 13.72
N ALA A 374 -2.47 -17.17 13.57
CA ALA A 374 -3.71 -16.79 12.91
C ALA A 374 -4.36 -15.54 13.56
N MET A 375 -4.38 -15.47 14.90
CA MET A 375 -4.86 -14.29 15.64
C MET A 375 -4.06 -13.01 15.35
N ASN A 376 -2.78 -13.11 14.98
CA ASN A 376 -1.92 -11.97 14.69
C ASN A 376 -1.78 -11.67 13.18
N MET A 377 -2.37 -12.49 12.31
CA MET A 377 -2.42 -12.20 10.86
C MET A 377 -3.40 -11.06 10.56
N VAL A 378 -4.50 -10.97 11.31
CA VAL A 378 -5.52 -9.93 11.13
C VAL A 378 -5.16 -8.71 11.97
N LYS A 379 -4.81 -7.60 11.32
CA LYS A 379 -4.48 -6.36 12.01
C LYS A 379 -5.65 -5.41 12.06
N ARG A 380 -5.83 -4.82 13.25
CA ARG A 380 -6.91 -3.88 13.49
C ARG A 380 -6.79 -2.64 12.60
N GLU A 381 -5.58 -2.12 12.43
CA GLU A 381 -5.31 -0.92 11.65
C GLU A 381 -5.66 -1.12 10.17
N GLU A 382 -5.34 -2.29 9.59
CA GLU A 382 -5.65 -2.62 8.19
C GLU A 382 -7.16 -2.79 7.97
N VAL A 383 -7.87 -3.40 8.94
CA VAL A 383 -9.34 -3.49 8.90
C VAL A 383 -9.99 -2.12 9.03
N GLU A 384 -9.54 -1.28 9.96
CA GLU A 384 -10.03 0.09 10.15
C GLU A 384 -9.79 0.96 8.90
N GLU A 385 -8.63 0.79 8.25
CA GLU A 385 -8.33 1.47 6.98
C GLU A 385 -9.34 1.10 5.90
N VAL A 386 -9.61 -0.20 5.70
CA VAL A 386 -10.60 -0.67 4.70
C VAL A 386 -12.02 -0.19 5.04
N LEU A 387 -12.41 -0.21 6.32
CA LEU A 387 -13.71 0.32 6.76
C LEU A 387 -13.86 1.81 6.42
N SER A 388 -12.77 2.58 6.49
CA SER A 388 -12.76 4.00 6.13
C SER A 388 -12.85 4.28 4.63
N MET A 389 -12.58 3.29 3.76
CA MET A 389 -12.66 3.40 2.30
C MET A 389 -14.09 3.34 1.76
N GLY A 390 -15.09 3.11 2.62
CA GLY A 390 -16.51 3.08 2.27
C GLY A 390 -17.11 1.68 2.14
N HIS A 391 -18.43 1.63 1.94
CA HIS A 391 -19.21 0.40 2.00
C HIS A 391 -18.84 -0.63 0.92
N GLY A 392 -18.47 -0.19 -0.30
CA GLY A 392 -18.07 -1.09 -1.38
C GLY A 392 -16.81 -1.89 -1.05
N HIS A 393 -15.77 -1.21 -0.56
CA HIS A 393 -14.53 -1.87 -0.11
C HIS A 393 -14.74 -2.77 1.11
N THR A 394 -15.61 -2.35 2.04
CA THR A 394 -15.99 -3.17 3.20
C THR A 394 -16.70 -4.46 2.78
N ALA A 395 -17.68 -4.36 1.88
CA ALA A 395 -18.40 -5.51 1.36
C ALA A 395 -17.46 -6.47 0.61
N LEU A 396 -16.53 -5.93 -0.18
CA LEU A 396 -15.54 -6.71 -0.90
C LEU A 396 -14.59 -7.46 0.04
N MET A 397 -14.17 -6.83 1.15
CA MET A 397 -13.35 -7.47 2.18
C MET A 397 -14.09 -8.65 2.83
N LEU A 398 -15.34 -8.43 3.26
CA LEU A 398 -16.17 -9.48 3.88
C LEU A 398 -16.47 -10.61 2.90
N TYR A 399 -16.80 -10.28 1.65
CA TYR A 399 -16.99 -11.26 0.58
C TYR A 399 -15.74 -12.12 0.39
N THR A 400 -14.57 -11.50 0.26
CA THR A 400 -13.31 -12.22 0.04
C THR A 400 -13.03 -13.16 1.21
N ALA A 401 -13.22 -12.70 2.45
CA ALA A 401 -13.03 -13.53 3.64
C ALA A 401 -13.95 -14.75 3.65
N ALA A 402 -15.23 -14.56 3.34
CA ALA A 402 -16.19 -15.66 3.27
C ALA A 402 -15.91 -16.62 2.10
N ALA A 403 -15.56 -16.10 0.93
CA ALA A 403 -15.32 -16.89 -0.27
C ALA A 403 -14.08 -17.79 -0.12
N VAL A 404 -13.01 -17.30 0.50
CA VAL A 404 -11.79 -18.08 0.77
C VAL A 404 -12.06 -19.24 1.72
N VAL A 405 -12.93 -19.06 2.72
CA VAL A 405 -13.31 -20.13 3.67
C VAL A 405 -14.28 -21.12 3.02
N ALA A 406 -15.23 -20.64 2.22
CA ALA A 406 -16.31 -21.46 1.67
C ALA A 406 -15.94 -22.26 0.42
N THR A 407 -14.96 -21.78 -0.35
CA THR A 407 -14.51 -22.43 -1.59
C THR A 407 -13.07 -22.89 -1.44
N ASP A 408 -12.14 -22.16 -2.02
CA ASP A 408 -10.70 -22.32 -1.88
C ASP A 408 -10.05 -20.94 -2.06
N PHE A 409 -8.74 -20.87 -1.81
CA PHE A 409 -8.00 -19.61 -1.88
C PHE A 409 -8.13 -18.93 -3.25
N LEU A 410 -7.86 -19.65 -4.34
CA LEU A 410 -7.71 -19.02 -5.65
C LEU A 410 -9.06 -18.61 -6.22
N ARG A 411 -10.10 -19.46 -6.11
CA ARG A 411 -11.47 -19.11 -6.53
C ARG A 411 -11.99 -17.92 -5.74
N GLY A 412 -11.78 -17.90 -4.42
CA GLY A 412 -12.23 -16.81 -3.56
C GLY A 412 -11.58 -15.46 -3.91
N VAL A 413 -10.28 -15.45 -4.21
CA VAL A 413 -9.57 -14.22 -4.58
C VAL A 413 -9.86 -13.79 -6.02
N LEU A 414 -9.89 -14.70 -6.98
CA LEU A 414 -10.20 -14.37 -8.38
C LEU A 414 -11.64 -13.89 -8.55
N SER A 415 -12.60 -14.49 -7.85
CA SER A 415 -13.99 -14.03 -7.88
C SER A 415 -14.12 -12.63 -7.26
N ALA A 416 -13.42 -12.35 -6.15
CA ALA A 416 -13.38 -11.03 -5.54
C ALA A 416 -12.76 -9.99 -6.50
N LEU A 417 -11.68 -10.35 -7.20
CA LEU A 417 -11.06 -9.49 -8.19
C LEU A 417 -12.00 -9.23 -9.37
N ALA A 418 -12.70 -10.25 -9.86
CA ALA A 418 -13.70 -10.10 -10.91
C ALA A 418 -14.85 -9.16 -10.48
N ILE A 419 -15.38 -9.35 -9.27
CA ILE A 419 -16.40 -8.47 -8.68
C ILE A 419 -15.89 -7.04 -8.57
N TYR A 420 -14.66 -6.85 -8.10
CA TYR A 420 -14.03 -5.53 -8.03
C TYR A 420 -13.91 -4.86 -9.40
N LEU A 421 -13.47 -5.60 -10.42
CA LEU A 421 -13.33 -5.08 -11.78
C LEU A 421 -14.69 -4.72 -12.39
N VAL A 422 -15.71 -5.57 -12.20
CA VAL A 422 -17.08 -5.28 -12.65
C VAL A 422 -17.66 -4.08 -11.92
N TRP A 423 -17.53 -4.02 -10.59
CA TRP A 423 -18.00 -2.90 -9.78
C TRP A 423 -17.34 -1.59 -10.25
N ARG A 424 -16.03 -1.59 -10.41
CA ARG A 424 -15.27 -0.43 -10.89
C ARG A 424 -15.65 -0.04 -12.32
N PHE A 425 -15.93 -1.01 -13.19
CA PHE A 425 -16.41 -0.76 -14.55
C PHE A 425 -17.81 -0.14 -14.55
N VAL A 426 -18.73 -0.63 -13.71
CA VAL A 426 -20.09 -0.10 -13.57
C VAL A 426 -20.06 1.31 -12.99
N GLU A 427 -19.26 1.55 -11.96
CA GLU A 427 -19.09 2.87 -11.35
C GLU A 427 -18.55 3.88 -12.38
N HIS A 428 -17.53 3.47 -13.15
CA HIS A 428 -16.99 4.27 -14.25
C HIS A 428 -18.01 4.49 -15.40
N SER A 429 -18.87 3.51 -15.68
CA SER A 429 -19.90 3.62 -16.72
C SER A 429 -21.07 4.52 -16.29
N ARG A 430 -21.48 4.45 -15.03
CA ARG A 430 -22.49 5.35 -14.44
C ARG A 430 -22.00 6.80 -14.43
N ALA A 431 -20.73 7.02 -14.08
CA ALA A 431 -20.10 8.33 -14.16
C ALA A 431 -20.13 8.88 -15.60
N ARG A 432 -19.83 8.04 -16.62
CA ARG A 432 -19.89 8.44 -18.04
C ARG A 432 -21.30 8.78 -18.55
N ILE A 433 -22.33 8.04 -18.12
CA ILE A 433 -23.72 8.33 -18.53
C ILE A 433 -24.18 9.66 -17.90
N ALA A 434 -23.83 9.91 -16.63
CA ALA A 434 -24.11 11.19 -15.97
C ALA A 434 -23.38 12.38 -16.62
N GLU A 435 -22.18 12.18 -17.17
CA GLU A 435 -21.42 13.21 -17.91
C GLU A 435 -22.04 13.57 -19.28
N THR A 436 -22.92 12.73 -19.85
CA THR A 436 -23.47 12.95 -21.21
C THR A 436 -24.75 13.80 -21.21
N GLU A 437 -25.39 14.03 -20.05
CA GLU A 437 -26.66 14.78 -19.93
C GLU A 437 -26.51 16.25 -19.49
N LEU A 438 -25.29 16.82 -19.44
CA LEU A 438 -25.05 18.18 -18.94
C LEU A 438 -24.39 19.09 -19.99
N GLU A 439 -25.22 19.80 -20.77
CA GLU A 439 -24.81 20.98 -21.54
C GLU A 439 -24.53 22.17 -20.61
N VAL A 440 -23.33 22.76 -20.69
CA VAL A 440 -22.95 23.98 -19.95
C VAL A 440 -23.17 25.21 -20.84
N PRO A 441 -23.96 26.22 -20.43
CA PRO A 441 -24.16 27.43 -21.21
C PRO A 441 -22.89 28.29 -21.30
N SER A 442 -22.59 28.82 -22.48
CA SER A 442 -21.49 29.76 -22.73
C SER A 442 -21.71 31.08 -21.96
N LEU A 443 -20.91 31.32 -20.92
CA LEU A 443 -20.91 32.59 -20.17
C LEU A 443 -19.88 33.56 -20.76
N SER A 444 -20.32 34.36 -21.73
CA SER A 444 -19.58 35.53 -22.24
C SER A 444 -20.40 36.80 -21.99
N THR A 445 -20.39 37.34 -20.78
CA THR A 445 -20.77 38.75 -20.54
C THR A 445 -20.23 39.22 -19.18
N ALA A 446 -19.70 40.45 -19.17
CA ALA A 446 -19.08 41.16 -18.04
C ALA A 446 -19.71 40.87 -16.66
N LEU A 447 -18.94 40.19 -15.80
CA LEU A 447 -19.26 39.99 -14.38
C LEU A 447 -18.31 40.85 -13.54
N ARG A 448 -18.87 41.81 -12.78
CA ARG A 448 -18.13 42.59 -11.78
C ARG A 448 -17.76 41.66 -10.62
N ALA A 449 -16.47 41.41 -10.41
CA ALA A 449 -15.98 40.85 -9.16
C ALA A 449 -15.89 41.99 -8.14
N SER A 450 -16.62 41.89 -7.01
CA SER A 450 -16.44 42.77 -5.86
C SER A 450 -15.86 41.97 -4.69
N ILE A 451 -14.90 42.55 -3.96
CA ILE A 451 -14.36 41.97 -2.73
C ILE A 451 -15.36 42.25 -1.60
N GLU A 452 -15.98 41.22 -1.02
CA GLU A 452 -16.77 41.38 0.19
C GLU A 452 -15.85 41.50 1.43
N GLU A 453 -16.18 42.44 2.32
CA GLU A 453 -15.62 42.47 3.68
C GLU A 453 -16.33 41.42 4.56
N ALA A 454 -15.55 40.57 5.22
CA ALA A 454 -16.08 39.53 6.09
C ALA A 454 -16.89 40.12 7.25
N LYS A 455 -18.12 39.62 7.47
CA LYS A 455 -18.85 39.85 8.74
C LYS A 455 -17.98 39.34 9.90
N GLN A 456 -17.50 40.26 10.74
CA GLN A 456 -16.68 39.93 11.92
C GLN A 456 -17.37 38.86 12.77
N ARG A 457 -16.79 37.66 12.84
CA ARG A 457 -17.18 36.67 13.86
C ARG A 457 -16.53 37.08 15.19
N PRO A 458 -17.27 37.12 16.31
CA PRO A 458 -16.69 37.50 17.59
C PRO A 458 -15.56 36.55 17.96
N ARG A 459 -14.35 37.10 18.19
CA ARG A 459 -13.22 36.35 18.77
C ARG A 459 -13.63 35.93 20.19
N ALA A 460 -14.00 34.67 20.37
CA ALA A 460 -14.21 34.10 21.68
C ALA A 460 -12.86 34.05 22.43
N VAL A 461 -12.65 34.98 23.35
CA VAL A 461 -11.58 34.92 24.34
C VAL A 461 -11.97 33.88 25.38
N VAL A 462 -11.27 32.74 25.43
CA VAL A 462 -11.45 31.76 26.51
C VAL A 462 -10.08 31.29 26.99
N ASN A 463 -9.78 31.66 28.23
CA ASN A 463 -8.66 31.16 29.03
C ASN A 463 -8.86 29.67 29.34
N GLY A 464 -7.85 28.83 29.10
CA GLY A 464 -7.87 27.44 29.58
C GLY A 464 -6.90 26.52 28.84
N HIS A 465 -5.88 26.06 29.54
CA HIS A 465 -4.92 25.07 29.07
C HIS A 465 -5.57 23.67 29.06
N HIS A 466 -5.36 22.93 27.97
CA HIS A 466 -5.57 21.48 27.85
C HIS A 466 -7.01 20.92 27.92
N ALA A 467 -7.87 21.34 26.98
CA ALA A 467 -8.89 20.48 26.37
C ALA A 467 -9.35 21.10 25.04
N HIS A 468 -9.83 20.28 24.09
CA HIS A 468 -10.42 20.68 22.79
C HIS A 468 -9.45 20.98 21.61
N GLY A 469 -8.87 19.93 21.04
CA GLY A 469 -8.12 19.98 19.76
C GLY A 469 -8.91 19.54 18.51
N VAL A 470 -9.98 18.76 18.66
CA VAL A 470 -10.71 18.14 17.52
C VAL A 470 -11.80 19.05 16.94
N GLU A 471 -12.57 19.75 17.78
CA GLU A 471 -13.60 20.66 17.27
C GLU A 471 -13.03 21.95 16.64
N ARG A 472 -11.90 22.46 17.13
CA ARG A 472 -11.23 23.66 16.61
C ARG A 472 -10.74 23.55 15.16
N ARG A 473 -10.64 22.33 14.62
CA ARG A 473 -10.07 22.04 13.29
C ARG A 473 -11.09 21.55 12.26
N LYS A 474 -12.39 21.55 12.58
CA LYS A 474 -13.44 21.12 11.62
C LYS A 474 -13.43 21.94 10.33
N TRP A 475 -13.12 23.24 10.41
CA TRP A 475 -13.03 24.11 9.23
C TRP A 475 -11.86 23.74 8.29
N LEU A 476 -10.79 23.12 8.79
CA LEU A 476 -9.65 22.61 8.01
C LEU A 476 -9.94 21.26 7.32
N ALA A 477 -11.14 20.70 7.47
CA ALA A 477 -11.48 19.40 6.88
C ALA A 477 -11.35 19.39 5.35
N HIS A 478 -11.51 20.55 4.70
CA HIS A 478 -11.38 20.72 3.25
C HIS A 478 -9.95 20.52 2.73
N ILE A 479 -8.92 20.65 3.57
CA ILE A 479 -7.51 20.41 3.20
C ILE A 479 -7.30 18.96 2.71
N ARG A 480 -8.10 18.02 3.21
CA ARG A 480 -8.04 16.60 2.82
C ARG A 480 -8.76 16.30 1.51
N GLN A 481 -9.47 17.28 0.94
CA GLN A 481 -10.18 17.10 -0.31
C GLN A 481 -9.19 17.24 -1.47
N PRO A 482 -9.19 16.29 -2.43
CA PRO A 482 -8.30 16.37 -3.58
C PRO A 482 -8.70 17.51 -4.51
N ALA A 483 -7.72 18.09 -5.22
CA ALA A 483 -8.00 18.99 -6.32
C ALA A 483 -8.81 18.26 -7.41
N LEU A 484 -9.76 18.98 -8.02
CA LEU A 484 -10.45 18.53 -9.23
C LEU A 484 -9.65 19.03 -10.43
N MET A 485 -9.24 18.14 -11.31
CA MET A 485 -8.44 18.51 -12.48
C MET A 485 -8.98 17.84 -13.74
N ALA A 486 -9.06 18.60 -14.83
CA ALA A 486 -9.32 18.07 -16.15
C ALA A 486 -8.21 17.09 -16.56
N ARG A 487 -8.53 16.08 -17.38
CA ARG A 487 -7.55 15.06 -17.80
C ARG A 487 -6.31 15.63 -18.48
N SER A 488 -6.51 16.69 -19.26
CA SER A 488 -5.47 17.38 -20.02
C SER A 488 -4.60 18.28 -19.14
N ALA A 489 -5.01 18.57 -17.89
CA ALA A 489 -4.22 19.35 -16.95
C ALA A 489 -3.04 18.55 -16.42
N PHE A 490 -1.86 19.17 -16.37
CA PHE A 490 -0.61 18.58 -15.88
C PHE A 490 -0.18 19.25 -14.58
N VAL A 491 0.19 18.44 -13.59
CA VAL A 491 0.78 18.92 -12.33
C VAL A 491 2.14 18.25 -12.14
N HIS A 492 3.20 19.04 -12.10
CA HIS A 492 4.55 18.54 -11.86
C HIS A 492 4.66 17.89 -10.47
N HIS A 493 5.41 16.80 -10.34
CA HIS A 493 5.53 16.03 -9.10
C HIS A 493 6.19 16.80 -7.92
N GLN A 494 6.92 17.89 -8.20
CA GLN A 494 7.47 18.80 -7.20
C GLN A 494 6.55 19.97 -6.87
N ALA A 495 5.41 20.10 -7.55
CA ALA A 495 4.40 21.10 -7.23
C ALA A 495 3.51 20.62 -6.08
N SER A 496 2.99 21.56 -5.30
CA SER A 496 2.08 21.30 -4.20
C SER A 496 0.71 21.92 -4.51
N VAL A 497 -0.30 21.10 -4.72
CA VAL A 497 -1.70 21.53 -4.85
C VAL A 497 -2.49 20.99 -3.67
N ILE A 498 -2.98 21.88 -2.79
CA ILE A 498 -3.59 21.53 -1.50
C ILE A 498 -4.98 22.15 -1.40
N GLY A 499 -5.96 21.36 -0.93
CA GLY A 499 -7.32 21.81 -0.68
C GLY A 499 -8.22 21.86 -1.92
N ARG A 500 -9.30 22.64 -1.85
CA ARG A 500 -10.31 22.73 -2.92
C ARG A 500 -9.82 23.62 -4.06
N VAL A 501 -9.17 23.00 -5.04
CA VAL A 501 -8.68 23.65 -6.25
C VAL A 501 -9.31 22.97 -7.47
N VAL A 502 -9.80 23.76 -8.42
CA VAL A 502 -10.31 23.29 -9.72
C VAL A 502 -9.34 23.70 -10.83
N LEU A 503 -8.86 22.73 -11.60
CA LEU A 503 -7.98 22.92 -12.76
C LEU A 503 -8.72 22.56 -14.06
N GLY A 504 -8.86 23.55 -14.95
CA GLY A 504 -9.47 23.38 -16.27
C GLY A 504 -8.58 22.66 -17.28
N ASP A 505 -9.06 22.54 -18.52
CA ASP A 505 -8.35 21.81 -19.58
C ASP A 505 -6.98 22.40 -19.90
N SER A 506 -5.99 21.53 -20.13
CA SER A 506 -4.62 21.88 -20.51
C SER A 506 -3.92 22.88 -19.57
N VAL A 507 -4.33 22.92 -18.30
CA VAL A 507 -3.62 23.69 -17.27
C VAL A 507 -2.25 23.07 -17.02
N HIS A 508 -1.21 23.90 -16.93
CA HIS A 508 0.16 23.47 -16.63
C HIS A 508 0.60 24.00 -15.26
N ILE A 509 0.87 23.13 -14.29
CA ILE A 509 1.49 23.50 -13.00
C ILE A 509 2.93 22.99 -12.98
N ALA A 510 3.91 23.90 -13.02
CA ALA A 510 5.34 23.61 -13.13
C ALA A 510 6.01 23.30 -11.78
N ALA A 511 7.31 23.00 -11.80
CA ALA A 511 8.03 22.51 -10.62
C ALA A 511 8.11 23.56 -9.50
N GLY A 512 7.95 23.11 -8.24
CA GLY A 512 8.05 23.99 -7.09
C GLY A 512 6.90 24.98 -6.91
N ALA A 513 5.91 25.01 -7.81
CA ALA A 513 4.72 25.82 -7.63
C ALA A 513 3.90 25.33 -6.42
N SER A 514 3.35 26.26 -5.64
CA SER A 514 2.58 26.00 -4.42
C SER A 514 1.20 26.66 -4.51
N VAL A 515 0.18 25.87 -4.88
CA VAL A 515 -1.23 26.28 -4.95
C VAL A 515 -1.96 25.74 -3.71
N ARG A 516 -2.24 26.62 -2.75
CA ARG A 516 -2.71 26.24 -1.41
C ARG A 516 -4.05 26.90 -1.09
N ALA A 517 -5.12 26.13 -1.26
CA ALA A 517 -6.48 26.46 -0.84
C ALA A 517 -6.78 25.84 0.53
N ASP A 518 -5.90 26.09 1.51
CA ASP A 518 -5.94 25.54 2.88
C ASP A 518 -6.45 26.52 3.93
N GLU A 519 -6.15 27.82 3.77
CA GLU A 519 -6.72 28.92 4.56
C GLU A 519 -7.98 29.51 3.89
N GLY A 520 -7.83 30.07 2.69
CA GLY A 520 -8.93 30.51 1.83
C GLY A 520 -9.23 29.47 0.74
N SER A 521 -10.51 29.15 0.52
CA SER A 521 -10.96 28.13 -0.44
C SER A 521 -12.38 28.45 -0.91
N PRO A 522 -12.81 28.16 -2.15
CA PRO A 522 -12.12 27.36 -3.17
C PRO A 522 -11.32 28.21 -4.17
N PHE A 523 -10.41 27.57 -4.92
CA PHE A 523 -9.69 28.18 -6.04
C PHE A 523 -10.16 27.61 -7.39
N TYR A 524 -10.19 28.47 -8.42
CA TYR A 524 -10.42 28.08 -9.82
C TYR A 524 -9.27 28.52 -10.72
N ILE A 525 -8.83 27.62 -11.59
CA ILE A 525 -7.82 27.88 -12.62
C ILE A 525 -8.37 27.43 -13.99
N GLY A 526 -8.62 28.40 -14.87
CA GLY A 526 -9.24 28.21 -16.17
C GLY A 526 -8.36 27.49 -17.20
N ALA A 527 -8.97 27.10 -18.31
CA ALA A 527 -8.31 26.32 -19.36
C ALA A 527 -7.11 27.04 -20.01
N ASN A 528 -6.11 26.27 -20.44
CA ASN A 528 -4.85 26.71 -21.05
C ASN A 528 -4.01 27.67 -20.17
N THR A 529 -4.29 27.72 -18.87
CA THR A 529 -3.54 28.57 -17.94
C THR A 529 -2.29 27.85 -17.43
N ASN A 530 -1.18 28.58 -17.35
CA ASN A 530 0.10 28.06 -16.87
C ASN A 530 0.56 28.75 -15.60
N ILE A 531 0.97 27.94 -14.63
CA ILE A 531 1.49 28.32 -13.31
C ILE A 531 2.94 27.84 -13.28
N GLN A 532 3.88 28.75 -13.52
CA GLN A 532 5.28 28.42 -13.76
C GLN A 532 6.07 28.21 -12.45
N ASP A 533 7.36 27.90 -12.57
CA ASP A 533 8.16 27.38 -11.45
C ASP A 533 8.20 28.34 -10.26
N GLY A 534 8.05 27.79 -9.05
CA GLY A 534 8.11 28.57 -7.81
C GLY A 534 6.93 29.52 -7.56
N VAL A 535 5.91 29.56 -8.43
CA VAL A 535 4.72 30.40 -8.22
C VAL A 535 3.98 29.99 -6.96
N VAL A 536 3.57 30.97 -6.16
CA VAL A 536 2.79 30.76 -4.93
C VAL A 536 1.39 31.32 -5.12
N ILE A 537 0.37 30.49 -4.86
CA ILE A 537 -1.03 30.89 -4.84
C ILE A 537 -1.62 30.55 -3.47
N HIS A 538 -2.11 31.56 -2.77
CA HIS A 538 -2.66 31.45 -1.42
C HIS A 538 -3.86 32.40 -1.26
N ALA A 539 -4.62 32.32 -0.17
CA ALA A 539 -5.71 33.26 0.09
C ALA A 539 -6.04 33.39 1.58
N LEU A 540 -6.59 34.55 1.96
CA LEU A 540 -7.11 34.79 3.30
C LEU A 540 -8.40 34.01 3.56
N GLN A 541 -8.60 33.58 4.81
CA GLN A 541 -9.84 32.95 5.25
C GLN A 541 -11.03 33.92 5.14
N ASP A 542 -12.21 33.41 4.76
CA ASP A 542 -13.49 34.12 4.74
C ASP A 542 -13.53 35.38 3.83
N ARG A 543 -12.67 35.44 2.81
CA ARG A 543 -12.65 36.52 1.80
C ARG A 543 -12.77 35.92 0.39
N TYR A 544 -13.61 36.51 -0.44
CA TYR A 544 -13.98 35.95 -1.74
C TYR A 544 -14.12 37.01 -2.84
N VAL A 545 -13.96 36.58 -4.09
CA VAL A 545 -14.41 37.25 -5.30
C VAL A 545 -15.62 36.50 -5.88
N MET A 546 -16.59 37.22 -6.41
CA MET A 546 -17.80 36.63 -7.00
C MET A 546 -17.64 36.47 -8.51
N VAL A 547 -17.75 35.24 -9.02
CA VAL A 547 -17.65 34.92 -10.44
C VAL A 547 -18.69 33.89 -10.84
N GLY A 548 -19.53 34.20 -11.84
CA GLY A 548 -20.56 33.29 -12.35
C GLY A 548 -21.59 32.84 -11.29
N GLY A 549 -21.87 33.69 -10.29
CA GLY A 549 -22.75 33.37 -9.17
C GLY A 549 -22.11 32.53 -8.05
N GLY A 550 -20.82 32.17 -8.17
CA GLY A 550 -20.06 31.47 -7.14
C GLY A 550 -19.02 32.35 -6.43
N SER A 551 -18.75 32.03 -5.16
CA SER A 551 -17.71 32.69 -4.36
C SER A 551 -16.38 31.92 -4.45
N TRP A 552 -15.31 32.61 -4.82
CA TRP A 552 -13.97 32.03 -4.99
C TRP A 552 -12.96 32.79 -4.15
N ALA A 553 -12.08 32.09 -3.44
CA ALA A 553 -10.98 32.73 -2.73
C ALA A 553 -9.89 33.20 -3.72
N VAL A 554 -9.67 32.45 -4.80
CA VAL A 554 -8.89 32.89 -5.96
C VAL A 554 -9.58 32.39 -7.23
N TYR A 555 -9.76 33.26 -8.21
CA TYR A 555 -10.27 32.88 -9.53
C TYR A 555 -9.29 33.33 -10.61
N ILE A 556 -8.80 32.38 -11.40
CA ILE A 556 -7.89 32.62 -12.52
C ILE A 556 -8.59 32.15 -13.79
N GLY A 557 -8.69 33.06 -14.76
CA GLY A 557 -9.33 32.87 -16.04
C GLY A 557 -8.59 31.91 -16.98
N LYS A 558 -9.00 31.93 -18.24
CA LYS A 558 -8.46 31.11 -19.33
C LYS A 558 -7.29 31.81 -20.01
N ASN A 559 -6.37 31.04 -20.58
CA ASN A 559 -5.21 31.55 -21.32
C ASN A 559 -4.37 32.54 -20.49
N VAL A 560 -4.27 32.30 -19.17
CA VAL A 560 -3.47 33.13 -18.25
C VAL A 560 -2.07 32.53 -18.11
N SER A 561 -1.04 33.38 -18.09
CA SER A 561 0.32 32.95 -17.76
C SER A 561 0.76 33.58 -16.46
N ILE A 562 1.14 32.77 -15.47
CA ILE A 562 1.73 33.22 -14.21
C ILE A 562 3.18 32.76 -14.20
N ALA A 563 4.08 33.69 -14.48
CA ALA A 563 5.49 33.43 -14.69
C ALA A 563 6.25 33.18 -13.37
N HIS A 564 7.45 32.62 -13.50
CA HIS A 564 8.22 32.05 -12.38
C HIS A 564 8.35 32.98 -11.16
N ASP A 565 8.25 32.39 -9.97
CA ASP A 565 8.33 33.03 -8.66
C ASP A 565 7.29 34.15 -8.40
N ALA A 566 6.23 34.27 -9.21
CA ALA A 566 5.15 35.20 -8.94
C ALA A 566 4.28 34.75 -7.75
N LEU A 567 3.64 35.70 -7.09
CA LEU A 567 2.73 35.48 -5.95
C LEU A 567 1.33 35.99 -6.30
N VAL A 568 0.33 35.12 -6.19
CA VAL A 568 -1.09 35.51 -6.21
C VAL A 568 -1.70 35.20 -4.86
N HIS A 569 -2.16 36.23 -4.16
CA HIS A 569 -2.78 36.10 -2.86
C HIS A 569 -4.23 36.59 -2.91
N GLY A 570 -5.17 35.74 -2.55
CA GLY A 570 -6.60 36.02 -2.56
C GLY A 570 -7.09 36.79 -1.32
N PRO A 571 -8.25 37.49 -1.42
CA PRO A 571 -9.24 37.40 -2.51
C PRO A 571 -8.77 38.06 -3.81
N SER A 572 -8.62 37.28 -4.88
CA SER A 572 -8.08 37.79 -6.15
C SER A 572 -8.80 37.20 -7.35
N TYR A 573 -9.06 38.05 -8.34
CA TYR A 573 -9.57 37.67 -9.66
C TYR A 573 -8.52 38.01 -10.71
N VAL A 574 -8.23 37.08 -11.62
CA VAL A 574 -7.38 37.30 -12.78
C VAL A 574 -8.17 36.93 -14.02
N GLY A 575 -8.47 37.92 -14.85
CA GLY A 575 -9.26 37.75 -16.06
C GLY A 575 -8.52 37.00 -17.17
N ASP A 576 -9.29 36.55 -18.14
CA ASP A 576 -8.79 35.78 -19.29
C ASP A 576 -7.68 36.53 -20.05
N GLU A 577 -6.79 35.78 -20.72
CA GLU A 577 -5.72 36.32 -21.58
C GLU A 577 -4.72 37.26 -20.86
N THR A 578 -4.61 37.14 -19.54
CA THR A 578 -3.73 37.97 -18.72
C THR A 578 -2.35 37.35 -18.54
N PHE A 579 -1.31 38.19 -18.53
CA PHE A 579 0.06 37.79 -18.19
C PHE A 579 0.49 38.39 -16.85
N ILE A 580 0.96 37.55 -15.93
CA ILE A 580 1.59 37.93 -14.66
C ILE A 580 3.08 37.63 -14.74
N GLY A 581 3.89 38.69 -14.75
CA GLY A 581 5.33 38.59 -14.93
C GLY A 581 6.10 37.95 -13.78
N PHE A 582 7.33 37.56 -14.08
CA PHE A 582 8.26 36.93 -13.14
C PHE A 582 8.36 37.74 -11.85
N LYS A 583 8.25 37.08 -10.69
CA LYS A 583 8.33 37.72 -9.36
C LYS A 583 7.31 38.85 -9.12
N ALA A 584 6.26 38.96 -9.95
CA ALA A 584 5.20 39.91 -9.70
C ALA A 584 4.31 39.45 -8.54
N VAL A 585 3.67 40.40 -7.88
CA VAL A 585 2.75 40.15 -6.76
C VAL A 585 1.37 40.68 -7.12
N VAL A 586 0.35 39.83 -7.04
CA VAL A 586 -1.07 40.21 -7.08
C VAL A 586 -1.67 39.86 -5.73
N HIS A 587 -2.12 40.85 -4.98
CA HIS A 587 -2.61 40.66 -3.61
C HIS A 587 -3.93 41.41 -3.40
N ASP A 588 -4.99 40.70 -3.03
CA ASP A 588 -6.30 41.30 -2.76
C ASP A 588 -6.79 42.19 -3.92
N ALA A 589 -6.67 41.73 -5.17
CA ALA A 589 -6.86 42.56 -6.36
C ALA A 589 -7.72 41.89 -7.45
N VAL A 590 -8.40 42.72 -8.23
CA VAL A 590 -9.16 42.29 -9.42
C VAL A 590 -8.39 42.74 -10.65
N VAL A 591 -7.85 41.79 -11.41
CA VAL A 591 -7.12 42.03 -12.65
C VAL A 591 -8.05 41.73 -13.83
N GLY A 592 -8.43 42.76 -14.58
CA GLY A 592 -9.27 42.61 -15.76
C GLY A 592 -8.63 41.75 -16.86
N GLU A 593 -9.44 41.29 -17.80
CA GLU A 593 -8.98 40.48 -18.94
C GLU A 593 -7.94 41.22 -19.81
N GLY A 594 -7.04 40.47 -20.44
CA GLY A 594 -6.03 40.98 -21.36
C GLY A 594 -5.01 41.93 -20.74
N CYS A 595 -4.85 41.91 -19.40
CA CYS A 595 -3.84 42.72 -18.73
C CYS A 595 -2.44 42.12 -18.87
N PHE A 596 -1.42 42.96 -18.73
CA PHE A 596 -0.03 42.52 -18.72
C PHE A 596 0.71 43.15 -17.55
N ILE A 597 1.07 42.33 -16.57
CA ILE A 597 1.79 42.75 -15.38
C ILE A 597 3.28 42.50 -15.58
N GLY A 598 4.07 43.57 -15.58
CA GLY A 598 5.52 43.50 -15.77
C GLY A 598 6.25 42.76 -14.65
N ILE A 599 7.48 42.33 -14.96
CA ILE A 599 8.37 41.61 -14.04
C ILE A 599 8.54 42.41 -12.73
N GLY A 600 8.37 41.75 -11.59
CA GLY A 600 8.56 42.32 -10.26
C GLY A 600 7.56 43.41 -9.87
N ALA A 601 6.50 43.63 -10.66
CA ALA A 601 5.47 44.61 -10.32
C ALA A 601 4.56 44.10 -9.20
N ILE A 602 4.01 45.01 -8.41
CA ILE A 602 3.10 44.72 -7.30
C ILE A 602 1.75 45.38 -7.61
N VAL A 603 0.68 44.59 -7.60
CA VAL A 603 -0.70 45.03 -7.77
C VAL A 603 -1.44 44.60 -6.51
N ALA A 604 -1.83 45.56 -5.68
CA ALA A 604 -2.40 45.26 -4.37
C ALA A 604 -3.62 46.14 -4.03
N GLY A 605 -4.74 45.52 -3.65
CA GLY A 605 -5.92 46.24 -3.16
C GLY A 605 -6.62 47.14 -4.20
N VAL A 606 -6.48 46.83 -5.49
CA VAL A 606 -7.01 47.64 -6.60
C VAL A 606 -7.75 46.80 -7.63
N GLU A 607 -8.58 47.45 -8.43
CA GLU A 607 -9.19 46.86 -9.62
C GLU A 607 -8.48 47.41 -10.87
N LEU A 608 -7.74 46.55 -11.59
CA LEU A 608 -7.17 46.89 -12.88
C LEU A 608 -8.25 46.76 -13.97
N PRO A 609 -8.55 47.83 -14.73
CA PRO A 609 -9.39 47.72 -15.90
C PRO A 609 -8.82 46.73 -16.92
N ALA A 610 -9.67 46.16 -17.77
CA ALA A 610 -9.24 45.28 -18.84
C ALA A 610 -8.19 45.95 -19.77
N GLY A 611 -7.24 45.16 -20.26
CA GLY A 611 -6.27 45.59 -21.24
C GLY A 611 -5.22 46.57 -20.74
N ARG A 612 -4.91 46.61 -19.42
CA ARG A 612 -3.92 47.53 -18.84
C ARG A 612 -2.53 46.91 -18.70
N PHE A 613 -1.52 47.72 -19.00
CA PHE A 613 -0.11 47.37 -18.88
C PHE A 613 0.47 47.96 -17.58
N VAL A 614 0.96 47.09 -16.69
CA VAL A 614 1.70 47.49 -15.50
C VAL A 614 3.20 47.43 -15.81
N PRO A 615 3.94 48.55 -15.75
CA PRO A 615 5.37 48.55 -16.01
C PRO A 615 6.16 47.63 -15.05
N PRO A 616 7.28 47.03 -15.48
CA PRO A 616 8.14 46.24 -14.60
C PRO A 616 8.55 47.01 -13.32
N GLY A 617 8.46 46.35 -12.16
CA GLY A 617 8.79 46.91 -10.86
C GLY A 617 7.83 47.97 -10.33
N ALA A 618 6.74 48.30 -11.05
CA ALA A 618 5.77 49.30 -10.60
C ALA A 618 4.95 48.77 -9.41
N VAL A 619 4.57 49.68 -8.50
CA VAL A 619 3.69 49.37 -7.36
C VAL A 619 2.36 50.11 -7.54
N ILE A 620 1.31 49.33 -7.79
CA ILE A 620 -0.07 49.78 -8.00
C ILE A 620 -0.88 49.41 -6.75
N ASP A 621 -1.00 50.39 -5.85
CA ASP A 621 -1.58 50.27 -4.50
C ASP A 621 -2.78 51.21 -4.28
N SER A 622 -3.21 51.89 -5.33
CA SER A 622 -4.33 52.83 -5.29
C SER A 622 -5.05 52.88 -6.63
N GLN A 623 -6.38 53.05 -6.58
CA GLN A 623 -7.21 53.02 -7.79
C GLN A 623 -6.82 54.11 -8.79
N ALA A 624 -6.40 55.30 -8.31
CA ALA A 624 -5.89 56.36 -9.18
C ALA A 624 -4.64 55.93 -10.00
N LYS A 625 -3.74 55.13 -9.41
CA LYS A 625 -2.60 54.55 -10.14
C LYS A 625 -3.06 53.50 -11.15
N ALA A 626 -4.02 52.66 -10.78
CA ALA A 626 -4.59 51.64 -11.67
C ALA A 626 -5.26 52.26 -12.91
N ASP A 627 -6.06 53.32 -12.70
CA ASP A 627 -6.81 54.00 -13.76
C ASP A 627 -5.89 54.76 -14.73
N ALA A 628 -4.72 55.20 -14.24
CA ALA A 628 -3.71 55.94 -15.02
C ALA A 628 -2.81 55.04 -15.90
N LEU A 629 -2.90 53.72 -15.79
CA LEU A 629 -2.06 52.79 -16.56
C LEU A 629 -2.31 52.87 -18.07
N GLY A 630 -1.26 52.73 -18.87
CA GLY A 630 -1.39 52.65 -20.32
C GLY A 630 -2.01 51.32 -20.79
N PRO A 631 -2.50 51.25 -22.05
CA PRO A 631 -3.01 50.01 -22.62
C PRO A 631 -1.89 49.00 -22.92
N VAL A 632 -2.23 47.72 -22.91
CA VAL A 632 -1.38 46.63 -23.41
C VAL A 632 -1.17 46.78 -24.92
N ARG A 633 0.09 46.71 -25.36
CA ARG A 633 0.49 46.77 -26.77
C ARG A 633 0.35 45.40 -27.45
N PRO A 634 0.21 45.33 -28.79
CA PRO A 634 0.10 44.06 -29.51
C PRO A 634 1.22 43.05 -29.19
N GLU A 635 2.46 43.53 -29.10
CA GLU A 635 3.64 42.72 -28.75
C GLU A 635 3.52 42.00 -27.39
N HIS A 636 2.82 42.60 -26.41
CA HIS A 636 2.60 41.99 -25.11
C HIS A 636 1.53 40.90 -25.14
N ARG A 637 0.52 41.05 -26.02
CA ARG A 637 -0.54 40.03 -26.20
C ARG A 637 0.01 38.83 -26.94
N GLU A 638 0.77 39.07 -28.00
CA GLU A 638 1.49 38.03 -28.76
C GLU A 638 2.42 37.25 -27.83
N PHE A 639 3.19 37.94 -26.99
CA PHE A 639 4.03 37.30 -25.99
C PHE A 639 3.26 36.38 -25.04
N ASN A 640 2.11 36.80 -24.49
CA ASN A 640 1.31 35.92 -23.64
C ASN A 640 0.76 34.71 -24.41
N ALA A 641 0.29 34.92 -25.64
CA ALA A 641 -0.21 33.85 -26.50
C ALA A 641 0.87 32.80 -26.78
N ASP A 642 2.10 33.23 -27.08
CA ASP A 642 3.25 32.35 -27.28
C ASP A 642 3.57 31.54 -26.01
N VAL A 643 3.57 32.20 -24.84
CA VAL A 643 3.82 31.54 -23.55
C VAL A 643 2.73 30.51 -23.23
N VAL A 644 1.47 30.83 -23.49
CA VAL A 644 0.33 29.90 -23.35
C VAL A 644 0.49 28.72 -24.29
N GLU A 645 0.83 28.95 -25.55
CA GLU A 645 1.02 27.88 -26.55
C GLU A 645 2.14 26.92 -26.15
N VAL A 646 3.29 27.46 -25.76
CA VAL A 646 4.45 26.66 -25.31
C VAL A 646 4.07 25.83 -24.09
N ASN A 647 3.44 26.42 -23.08
CA ASN A 647 3.10 25.70 -21.86
C ASN A 647 1.97 24.68 -22.05
N ARG A 648 1.04 24.93 -22.99
CA ARG A 648 0.06 23.94 -23.42
C ARG A 648 0.76 22.75 -24.08
N GLY A 649 1.75 23.01 -24.94
CA GLY A 649 2.59 21.97 -25.53
C GLY A 649 3.39 21.18 -24.48
N LEU A 650 3.94 21.87 -23.48
CA LEU A 650 4.65 21.22 -22.36
C LEU A 650 3.72 20.35 -21.51
N ALA A 651 2.51 20.81 -21.19
CA ALA A 651 1.53 20.00 -20.46
C ALA A 651 1.21 18.70 -21.21
N ALA A 652 1.01 18.78 -22.52
CA ALA A 652 0.77 17.61 -23.36
C ALA A 652 2.00 16.68 -23.42
N ALA A 653 3.19 17.24 -23.68
CA ALA A 653 4.43 16.48 -23.78
C ALA A 653 4.81 15.79 -22.46
N TYR A 654 4.62 16.46 -21.31
CA TYR A 654 4.89 15.87 -20.01
C TYR A 654 3.85 14.82 -19.62
N HIS A 655 2.59 14.98 -20.03
CA HIS A 655 1.58 13.93 -19.92
C HIS A 655 1.99 12.67 -20.69
N GLU A 656 2.45 12.83 -21.93
CA GLU A 656 2.95 11.72 -22.73
C GLU A 656 4.21 11.10 -22.13
N HIS A 657 5.16 11.91 -21.66
CA HIS A 657 6.41 11.44 -21.04
C HIS A 657 6.14 10.64 -19.76
N ASN A 658 5.32 11.15 -18.86
CA ASN A 658 4.93 10.44 -17.63
C ASN A 658 4.05 9.20 -17.93
N GLY A 659 3.34 9.19 -19.06
CA GLY A 659 2.64 8.02 -19.59
C GLY A 659 3.57 6.92 -20.14
N HIS A 660 4.78 7.29 -20.60
CA HIS A 660 5.76 6.39 -21.22
C HIS A 660 6.99 6.06 -20.34
N GLY A 661 7.15 6.69 -19.17
CA GLY A 661 8.21 6.36 -18.23
C GLY A 661 8.13 7.14 -16.93
N HIS A 662 8.38 6.47 -15.80
CA HIS A 662 8.54 7.03 -14.45
C HIS A 662 7.25 7.55 -13.78
N GLY A 663 6.44 6.62 -13.25
CA GLY A 663 5.34 6.93 -12.34
C GLY A 663 5.83 7.29 -10.94
N LEU A 664 5.79 8.60 -10.62
CA LEU A 664 5.75 9.12 -9.26
C LEU A 664 4.35 9.64 -8.98
N ALA A 665 3.80 9.22 -7.85
CA ALA A 665 2.40 9.38 -7.49
C ALA A 665 2.01 10.86 -7.26
N LEU A 666 1.10 11.36 -8.10
CA LEU A 666 0.11 12.37 -7.72
C LEU A 666 -1.29 11.83 -8.04
N GLY A 667 -2.28 12.34 -7.34
CA GLY A 667 -3.64 11.79 -7.24
C GLY A 667 -4.29 11.39 -8.57
N LYS A 668 -5.14 10.36 -8.47
CA LYS A 668 -5.93 9.75 -9.54
C LYS A 668 -6.39 10.77 -10.60
N SER A 669 -5.85 10.65 -11.81
CA SER A 669 -6.35 11.28 -13.03
C SER A 669 -7.76 10.78 -13.34
N GLY A 670 -8.76 11.59 -13.04
CA GLY A 670 -10.17 11.35 -13.38
C GLY A 670 -10.40 11.50 -14.88
N HIS A 671 -10.46 10.40 -15.61
CA HIS A 671 -11.73 9.86 -16.05
C HIS A 671 -12.79 10.68 -16.86
N GLY A 672 -12.75 12.01 -17.09
CA GLY A 672 -13.79 12.71 -17.89
C GLY A 672 -13.58 14.23 -18.03
N PRO A 673 -14.44 14.99 -18.75
CA PRO A 673 -14.55 16.43 -18.52
C PRO A 673 -14.92 16.70 -17.05
N VAL A 674 -14.59 17.88 -16.51
CA VAL A 674 -14.87 18.23 -15.10
C VAL A 674 -16.34 17.94 -14.76
N PRO A 675 -16.66 17.17 -13.69
CA PRO A 675 -18.04 16.84 -13.34
C PRO A 675 -18.87 18.12 -13.14
N ALA A 676 -20.13 18.12 -13.57
CA ALA A 676 -21.08 19.10 -13.05
C ALA A 676 -21.16 18.94 -11.52
N PHE A 677 -21.15 20.08 -10.83
CA PHE A 677 -21.15 20.19 -9.38
C PHE A 677 -22.16 19.21 -8.74
N ALA A 678 -21.65 18.23 -7.99
CA ALA A 678 -22.50 17.50 -7.06
C ALA A 678 -23.11 18.49 -6.05
N ALA A 679 -24.29 18.21 -5.52
CA ALA A 679 -25.05 19.16 -4.68
C ALA A 679 -24.31 19.61 -3.39
N ASP A 680 -23.21 18.95 -3.03
CA ASP A 680 -22.26 19.26 -1.93
C ASP A 680 -21.05 20.12 -2.36
N TRP A 681 -20.90 20.37 -3.66
CA TRP A 681 -19.91 21.24 -4.32
C TRP A 681 -20.47 22.58 -4.79
N ALA A 682 -21.75 22.86 -4.53
CA ALA A 682 -22.33 24.16 -4.83
C ALA A 682 -21.57 25.27 -4.07
N PRO A 683 -21.27 26.42 -4.70
CA PRO A 683 -20.83 27.60 -3.97
C PRO A 683 -21.85 27.90 -2.86
N ILE A 684 -21.40 28.40 -1.70
CA ILE A 684 -22.30 28.88 -0.66
C ILE A 684 -23.26 29.85 -1.34
N ALA A 685 -24.54 29.47 -1.45
CA ALA A 685 -25.53 30.32 -2.08
C ALA A 685 -25.52 31.66 -1.37
N GLY A 686 -25.06 32.70 -2.07
CA GLY A 686 -25.23 34.07 -1.61
C GLY A 686 -26.72 34.25 -1.39
N THR A 687 -27.12 34.45 -0.13
CA THR A 687 -28.50 34.81 0.17
C THR A 687 -28.74 36.14 -0.54
N GLY A 688 -29.48 36.10 -1.64
CA GLY A 688 -29.99 37.29 -2.30
C GLY A 688 -30.69 38.16 -1.27
N GLY A 689 -30.01 39.21 -0.86
CA GLY A 689 -30.60 40.39 -0.23
C GLY A 689 -30.53 41.48 -1.28
N VAL A 690 -31.68 41.86 -1.80
CA VAL A 690 -31.89 43.07 -2.61
C VAL A 690 -31.16 44.23 -1.96
N PHE A 691 -30.19 44.83 -2.65
CA PHE A 691 -30.10 46.27 -2.94
C PHE A 691 -29.10 46.51 -4.10
#